data_AF-A0A232EJH0-F1
#
_entry.id   AF-A0A232EJH0-F1
#
_cell.length_a   1.000
_cell.length_b   1.000
_cell.length_c   1.000
_cell.angle_alpha   90.00
_cell.angle_beta   90.00
_cell.angle_gamma   90.00
#
_symmetry.space_group_name_H-M   'P 1'
#
loop_
_entity.id
_entity.type
_entity.pdbx_description
1 polymer ?
#
loop_
_entity_poly.entity_id
_entity_poly.type
_entity_poly.pdbx_seq_one_letter_code
_entity_poly.pdbx_strand_id
1 'polypeptide(L)'
;MQKNKEMKESLKKFREEAEKLEQSDALRSARQKFQTVESEASKGSEVLKEKIEGLRGKVHEVIEEASKTELGKKAGQLGEELSKTAKGAAETISEKSQAFGKTGAFQTISQTAEAVRKELDHHGMEGRVYSAPKELRKRKEIVDTGDEKPVEANFDATGVELHKDSKFYQSWQNFKDKNPYVNKVLDWKIKYEESENPVVRASRLLTDKVSDIFGGLFQKTELSETLTEICKLDPSFDKIKFLKDCETDIIPNVLEAMIRGDLEILKDWCHEAPYNVIAQPLQQAFKLGYRLDSKVLDIDNVDLLMGKVMDQGPVLAISFTSQQIMCVRDAKGNVVEGDPEKVMRVNYVWVLCRDPAELNPKSAWRLLEIGANSSEQFVYSSSEKIIIDTDAGSDDAVAILMLLRAESMRKFHLPQYEVIGITCTYGNTKEENVEVNVLKTLTVAERPDIPVYAGAKKPLIGNFSTDNHFGSDGFGDADFDRDINGEVDRSMHASVALVELTKKHEGNVSVILLGPTTNVAMAASLDSNFTRRVKRFYVMGSSVAGVGLYSPNVEFNFAADPEANFILLNKTTSSDLTLFPWEAGLNAKITKDWRINVLGKYDSPIIRFLNAIEQVSLKSPGDYYTSTDAMTVATMLWPDIVNTTLDTNVQAVFDGAARGSVLVDYYRNDKQRPKNARIIQSIDGEKLKEALVFYLTWQEHQVQIIY
;
A
#
# COMPACT_ATOMS: atom_id res chain seq x y z
N MET A 1 26.66 10.96 -46.73
CA MET A 1 25.24 11.38 -46.78
C MET A 1 24.27 10.28 -47.27
N GLN A 2 24.70 9.31 -48.07
CA GLN A 2 23.81 8.27 -48.64
C GLN A 2 23.22 7.30 -47.59
N LYS A 3 24.00 6.84 -46.60
CA LYS A 3 23.54 5.97 -45.49
C LYS A 3 22.46 6.57 -44.57
N ASN A 4 22.41 7.90 -44.44
CA ASN A 4 21.42 8.58 -43.60
C ASN A 4 20.05 8.71 -44.33
N LYS A 5 20.06 8.60 -45.65
CA LYS A 5 18.85 8.62 -46.49
C LYS A 5 18.18 7.24 -46.52
N GLU A 6 18.97 6.18 -46.66
CA GLU A 6 18.49 4.78 -46.60
C GLU A 6 17.89 4.43 -45.23
N MET A 7 18.48 4.92 -44.14
CA MET A 7 17.95 4.67 -42.79
C MET A 7 16.62 5.39 -42.53
N LYS A 8 16.44 6.61 -43.08
CA LYS A 8 15.17 7.34 -43.00
C LYS A 8 14.07 6.70 -43.85
N GLU A 9 14.41 6.18 -45.03
CA GLU A 9 13.47 5.42 -45.87
C GLU A 9 13.09 4.07 -45.25
N SER A 10 14.03 3.39 -44.60
CA SER A 10 13.78 2.13 -43.89
C SER A 10 12.86 2.33 -42.68
N LEU A 11 13.08 3.38 -41.88
CA LEU A 11 12.22 3.73 -40.75
C LEU A 11 10.82 4.17 -41.19
N LYS A 12 10.70 4.83 -42.35
CA LYS A 12 9.41 5.21 -42.91
C LYS A 12 8.63 3.97 -43.39
N LYS A 13 9.30 3.03 -44.07
CA LYS A 13 8.72 1.74 -44.45
C LYS A 13 8.29 0.91 -43.23
N PHE A 14 9.08 0.91 -42.15
CA PHE A 14 8.76 0.17 -40.93
C PHE A 14 7.52 0.74 -40.22
N ARG A 15 7.33 2.07 -40.22
CA ARG A 15 6.12 2.71 -39.68
C ARG A 15 4.88 2.44 -40.55
N GLU A 16 5.02 2.51 -41.87
CA GLU A 16 3.92 2.19 -42.80
C GLU A 16 3.53 0.69 -42.76
N GLU A 17 4.48 -0.22 -42.53
CA GLU A 17 4.21 -1.65 -42.31
C GLU A 17 3.59 -1.93 -40.93
N ALA A 18 4.00 -1.20 -39.89
CA ALA A 18 3.40 -1.29 -38.56
C ALA A 18 1.93 -0.81 -38.57
N GLU A 19 1.61 0.31 -39.24
CA GLU A 19 0.22 0.77 -39.42
C GLU A 19 -0.62 -0.21 -40.26
N LYS A 20 -0.03 -0.85 -41.29
CA LYS A 20 -0.71 -1.91 -42.06
C LYS A 20 -0.94 -3.19 -41.26
N LEU A 21 -0.04 -3.53 -40.35
CA LEU A 21 -0.20 -4.65 -39.40
C LEU A 21 -1.30 -4.37 -38.38
N GLU A 22 -1.38 -3.12 -37.91
CA GLU A 22 -2.40 -2.65 -36.97
C GLU A 22 -3.81 -2.65 -37.60
N GLN A 23 -3.90 -2.38 -38.90
CA GLN A 23 -5.14 -2.43 -39.68
C GLN A 23 -5.43 -3.78 -40.34
N SER A 24 -4.59 -4.80 -40.12
CA SER A 24 -4.74 -6.10 -40.79
C SER A 24 -6.00 -6.85 -40.33
N ASP A 25 -6.66 -7.53 -41.27
CA ASP A 25 -7.88 -8.30 -41.00
C ASP A 25 -7.67 -9.43 -39.97
N ALA A 26 -6.44 -9.89 -39.80
CA ALA A 26 -6.05 -10.83 -38.74
C ALA A 26 -6.14 -10.21 -37.33
N LEU A 27 -5.75 -8.95 -37.17
CA LEU A 27 -5.82 -8.23 -35.90
C LEU A 27 -7.26 -7.79 -35.56
N ARG A 28 -8.06 -7.46 -36.59
CA ARG A 28 -9.52 -7.27 -36.45
C ARG A 28 -10.24 -8.55 -36.07
N SER A 29 -9.87 -9.69 -36.68
CA SER A 29 -10.39 -11.01 -36.31
C SER A 29 -9.97 -11.40 -34.88
N ALA A 30 -8.75 -11.05 -34.46
CA ALA A 30 -8.29 -11.28 -33.08
C ALA A 30 -9.04 -10.42 -32.07
N ARG A 31 -9.35 -9.14 -32.38
CA ARG A 31 -10.19 -8.26 -31.54
C ARG A 31 -11.65 -8.72 -31.48
N GLN A 32 -12.22 -9.17 -32.60
CA GLN A 32 -13.57 -9.76 -32.60
C GLN A 32 -13.60 -11.06 -31.80
N LYS A 33 -12.59 -11.93 -31.93
CA LYS A 33 -12.48 -13.14 -31.09
C LYS A 33 -12.28 -12.79 -29.62
N PHE A 34 -11.55 -11.73 -29.29
CA PHE A 34 -11.42 -11.23 -27.92
C PHE A 34 -12.75 -10.74 -27.36
N GLN A 35 -13.53 -9.96 -28.12
CA GLN A 35 -14.85 -9.49 -27.70
C GLN A 35 -15.88 -10.63 -27.59
N THR A 36 -15.80 -11.65 -28.47
CA THR A 36 -16.62 -12.85 -28.37
C THR A 36 -16.27 -13.66 -27.12
N VAL A 37 -14.98 -13.85 -26.83
CA VAL A 37 -14.49 -14.54 -25.61
C VAL A 37 -14.85 -13.77 -24.34
N GLU A 38 -14.81 -12.44 -24.35
CA GLU A 38 -15.23 -11.58 -23.23
C GLU A 38 -16.75 -11.69 -23.01
N SER A 39 -17.54 -11.75 -24.10
CA SER A 39 -18.99 -11.98 -24.02
C SER A 39 -19.36 -13.40 -23.58
N GLU A 40 -18.59 -14.42 -23.97
CA GLU A 40 -18.79 -15.82 -23.55
C GLU A 40 -18.33 -16.05 -22.10
N ALA A 41 -17.28 -15.34 -21.65
CA ALA A 41 -16.87 -15.31 -20.25
C ALA A 41 -17.93 -14.63 -19.36
N SER A 42 -18.64 -13.61 -19.86
CA SER A 42 -19.78 -13.02 -19.15
C SER A 42 -21.02 -13.95 -19.09
N LYS A 43 -21.21 -14.82 -20.10
CA LYS A 43 -22.31 -15.81 -20.11
C LYS A 43 -22.01 -17.04 -19.25
N GLY A 44 -20.74 -17.35 -18.99
CA GLY A 44 -20.32 -18.40 -18.06
C GLY A 44 -20.84 -18.22 -16.63
N SER A 45 -21.17 -16.98 -16.20
CA SER A 45 -21.76 -16.75 -14.88
C SER A 45 -23.25 -17.10 -14.78
N GLU A 46 -23.98 -17.14 -15.91
CA GLU A 46 -25.40 -17.56 -15.92
C GLU A 46 -25.55 -19.08 -15.82
N VAL A 47 -24.68 -19.83 -16.50
CA VAL A 47 -24.67 -21.31 -16.46
C VAL A 47 -24.17 -21.85 -15.10
N LEU A 48 -23.29 -21.09 -14.42
CA LEU A 48 -22.88 -21.40 -13.05
C LEU A 48 -24.00 -21.15 -12.03
N LYS A 49 -24.89 -20.18 -12.31
CA LYS A 49 -26.05 -19.84 -11.47
C LYS A 49 -27.12 -20.94 -11.49
N GLU A 50 -27.45 -21.48 -12.66
CA GLU A 50 -28.42 -22.58 -12.79
C GLU A 50 -27.96 -23.88 -12.06
N LYS A 51 -26.65 -24.17 -12.09
CA LYS A 51 -26.10 -25.35 -11.38
C LYS A 51 -26.03 -25.15 -9.86
N ILE A 52 -25.86 -23.92 -9.38
CA ILE A 52 -25.84 -23.60 -7.93
C ILE A 52 -27.26 -23.59 -7.35
N GLU A 53 -28.27 -23.15 -8.11
CA GLU A 53 -29.68 -23.23 -7.68
C GLU A 53 -30.18 -24.68 -7.60
N GLY A 54 -29.76 -25.56 -8.52
CA GLY A 54 -30.07 -27.00 -8.45
C GLY A 54 -29.45 -27.75 -7.27
N LEU A 55 -28.35 -27.23 -6.70
CA LEU A 55 -27.68 -27.81 -5.51
C LEU A 55 -28.31 -27.34 -4.20
N ARG A 56 -28.91 -26.14 -4.17
CA ARG A 56 -29.54 -25.57 -2.97
C ARG A 56 -30.83 -26.31 -2.56
N GLY A 57 -31.58 -26.83 -3.54
CA GLY A 57 -32.77 -27.64 -3.30
C GLY A 57 -32.49 -28.97 -2.59
N LYS A 58 -31.38 -29.65 -2.93
CA LYS A 58 -31.00 -30.95 -2.32
C LYS A 58 -30.43 -30.82 -0.91
N VAL A 59 -29.80 -29.69 -0.58
CA VAL A 59 -29.29 -29.44 0.78
C VAL A 59 -30.44 -29.11 1.74
N HIS A 60 -31.54 -28.53 1.25
CA HIS A 60 -32.71 -28.23 2.08
C HIS A 60 -33.50 -29.49 2.47
N GLU A 61 -33.65 -30.46 1.55
CA GLU A 61 -34.28 -31.77 1.85
C GLU A 61 -33.49 -32.57 2.90
N VAL A 62 -32.15 -32.53 2.84
CA VAL A 62 -31.28 -33.25 3.79
C VAL A 62 -31.32 -32.62 5.19
N ILE A 63 -31.61 -31.32 5.30
CA ILE A 63 -31.74 -30.62 6.59
C ILE A 63 -33.13 -30.85 7.21
N GLU A 64 -34.18 -30.98 6.41
CA GLU A 64 -35.53 -31.30 6.91
C GLU A 64 -35.66 -32.76 7.39
N GLU A 65 -35.00 -33.72 6.76
CA GLU A 65 -35.02 -35.12 7.21
C GLU A 65 -34.22 -35.36 8.50
N ALA A 66 -33.16 -34.58 8.73
CA ALA A 66 -32.36 -34.66 9.96
C ALA A 66 -33.09 -34.10 11.20
N SER A 67 -34.22 -33.38 11.02
CA SER A 67 -35.03 -32.83 12.12
C SER A 67 -36.03 -33.82 12.73
N LYS A 68 -36.22 -34.99 12.12
CA LYS A 68 -37.21 -36.00 12.54
C LYS A 68 -36.63 -37.17 13.32
N THR A 69 -35.33 -37.18 13.61
CA THR A 69 -34.72 -38.23 14.44
C THR A 69 -34.78 -37.90 15.93
N GLU A 70 -35.02 -38.94 16.73
CA GLU A 70 -35.27 -38.95 18.19
C GLU A 70 -34.22 -38.21 19.07
N LEU A 71 -33.11 -37.74 18.51
CA LEU A 71 -32.12 -36.90 19.19
C LEU A 71 -32.59 -35.46 19.44
N GLY A 72 -33.57 -34.94 18.70
CA GLY A 72 -34.12 -33.59 18.88
C GLY A 72 -35.02 -33.40 20.10
N LYS A 73 -35.63 -34.47 20.63
CA LYS A 73 -36.58 -34.36 21.76
C LYS A 73 -35.91 -34.15 23.13
N LYS A 74 -34.64 -34.53 23.29
CA LYS A 74 -33.92 -34.40 24.58
C LYS A 74 -33.25 -33.04 24.79
N ALA A 75 -33.09 -32.23 23.76
CA ALA A 75 -32.55 -30.87 23.90
C ALA A 75 -33.59 -29.83 24.37
N GLY A 76 -34.90 -30.13 24.20
CA GLY A 76 -35.99 -29.21 24.52
C GLY A 76 -36.28 -29.01 26.02
N GLN A 77 -35.81 -29.91 26.89
CA GLN A 77 -36.04 -29.81 28.34
C GLN A 77 -35.00 -28.96 29.09
N LEU A 78 -33.91 -28.57 28.43
CA LEU A 78 -32.88 -27.69 29.00
C LEU A 78 -33.16 -26.19 28.76
N GLY A 79 -34.11 -25.86 27.88
CA GLY A 79 -34.41 -24.48 27.49
C GLY A 79 -35.35 -23.72 28.44
N GLU A 80 -36.17 -24.41 29.24
CA GLU A 80 -37.21 -23.74 30.06
C GLU A 80 -36.78 -23.38 31.48
N GLU A 81 -35.71 -23.98 32.04
CA GLU A 81 -35.16 -23.56 33.35
C GLU A 81 -34.15 -22.41 33.26
N LEU A 82 -33.53 -22.19 32.10
CA LEU A 82 -32.56 -21.11 31.89
C LEU A 82 -33.20 -19.74 31.63
N SER A 83 -34.52 -19.68 31.36
CA SER A 83 -35.22 -18.41 31.11
C SER A 83 -35.70 -17.69 32.38
N LYS A 84 -35.62 -18.30 33.57
CA LYS A 84 -36.13 -17.70 34.83
C LYS A 84 -35.07 -17.08 35.74
N THR A 85 -33.80 -17.10 35.35
CA THR A 85 -32.68 -16.63 36.22
C THR A 85 -31.90 -15.45 35.62
N ALA A 86 -32.49 -14.71 34.68
CA ALA A 86 -31.85 -13.58 33.99
C ALA A 86 -32.47 -12.21 34.33
N LYS A 87 -32.86 -12.00 35.60
CA LYS A 87 -33.08 -10.66 36.18
C LYS A 87 -32.49 -10.62 37.59
N GLY A 88 -31.23 -10.24 37.68
CA GLY A 88 -30.55 -9.89 38.93
C GLY A 88 -29.26 -10.68 39.17
N ALA A 89 -28.12 -10.13 38.73
CA ALA A 89 -26.79 -10.27 39.35
C ALA A 89 -25.74 -9.59 38.45
N ALA A 90 -25.55 -8.28 38.60
CA ALA A 90 -24.46 -7.52 37.98
C ALA A 90 -23.21 -7.42 38.88
N GLU A 91 -23.14 -8.14 40.00
CA GLU A 91 -22.03 -8.02 40.95
C GLU A 91 -21.68 -9.39 41.55
N THR A 92 -20.88 -10.20 40.85
CA THR A 92 -20.01 -11.28 41.41
C THR A 92 -19.29 -12.05 40.29
N ILE A 93 -18.46 -11.36 39.49
CA ILE A 93 -17.53 -12.02 38.56
C ILE A 93 -16.11 -11.53 38.85
N SER A 94 -15.65 -11.75 40.08
CA SER A 94 -14.23 -11.60 40.42
C SER A 94 -13.63 -12.86 41.06
N GLU A 95 -14.44 -13.83 41.52
CA GLU A 95 -13.95 -14.96 42.32
C GLU A 95 -14.12 -16.36 41.68
N LYS A 96 -14.58 -16.45 40.43
CA LYS A 96 -14.60 -17.74 39.68
C LYS A 96 -13.78 -17.75 38.39
N SER A 97 -12.99 -16.70 38.13
CA SER A 97 -12.09 -16.64 36.97
C SER A 97 -10.77 -17.41 37.16
N GLN A 98 -10.44 -17.87 38.37
CA GLN A 98 -9.22 -18.66 38.63
C GLN A 98 -9.37 -20.17 38.45
N ALA A 99 -10.58 -20.69 38.18
CA ALA A 99 -10.81 -22.14 38.01
C ALA A 99 -10.88 -22.62 36.55
N PHE A 100 -10.90 -21.71 35.57
CA PHE A 100 -10.94 -22.07 34.14
C PHE A 100 -9.56 -22.11 33.45
N GLY A 101 -8.49 -21.68 34.13
CA GLY A 101 -7.11 -21.64 33.63
C GLY A 101 -6.35 -22.98 33.60
N LYS A 102 -7.04 -24.13 33.74
CA LYS A 102 -6.41 -25.47 33.76
C LYS A 102 -7.05 -26.48 32.80
N THR A 103 -7.59 -26.01 31.68
CA THR A 103 -8.02 -26.91 30.59
C THR A 103 -6.95 -26.94 29.51
N GLY A 104 -6.61 -28.14 29.01
CA GLY A 104 -5.48 -28.34 28.07
C GLY A 104 -5.55 -27.47 26.82
N ALA A 105 -6.75 -27.09 26.37
CA ALA A 105 -6.97 -26.19 25.25
C ALA A 105 -6.42 -24.77 25.49
N PHE A 106 -6.45 -24.25 26.72
CA PHE A 106 -5.95 -22.91 27.03
C PHE A 106 -4.43 -22.88 27.18
N GLN A 107 -3.81 -23.98 27.61
CA GLN A 107 -2.35 -24.13 27.61
C GLN A 107 -1.80 -24.26 26.18
N THR A 108 -2.49 -24.98 25.29
CA THR A 108 -2.09 -25.05 23.88
C THR A 108 -2.21 -23.68 23.22
N ILE A 109 -3.29 -22.92 23.45
CA ILE A 109 -3.45 -21.56 22.92
C ILE A 109 -2.42 -20.58 23.51
N SER A 110 -2.09 -20.70 24.80
CA SER A 110 -1.04 -19.89 25.43
C SER A 110 0.34 -20.23 24.88
N GLN A 111 0.66 -21.51 24.69
CA GLN A 111 1.93 -21.96 24.10
C GLN A 111 2.03 -21.57 22.63
N THR A 112 0.92 -21.60 21.88
CA THR A 112 0.86 -21.09 20.51
C THR A 112 1.02 -19.57 20.49
N ALA A 113 0.40 -18.82 21.40
CA ALA A 113 0.56 -17.37 21.50
C ALA A 113 1.98 -16.96 21.95
N GLU A 114 2.62 -17.77 22.80
CA GLU A 114 3.98 -17.54 23.29
C GLU A 114 5.04 -17.95 22.25
N ALA A 115 4.78 -18.99 21.46
CA ALA A 115 5.57 -19.33 20.26
C ALA A 115 5.44 -18.26 19.17
N VAL A 116 4.21 -17.77 18.93
CA VAL A 116 3.93 -16.65 18.01
C VAL A 116 4.61 -15.36 18.48
N ARG A 117 4.67 -15.10 19.80
CA ARG A 117 5.37 -13.94 20.36
C ARG A 117 6.90 -14.09 20.25
N LYS A 118 7.46 -15.28 20.48
CA LYS A 118 8.90 -15.54 20.29
C LYS A 118 9.34 -15.46 18.83
N GLU A 119 8.49 -15.88 17.88
CA GLU A 119 8.74 -15.72 16.45
C GLU A 119 8.57 -14.27 15.98
N LEU A 120 7.61 -13.52 16.52
CA LEU A 120 7.48 -12.07 16.29
C LEU A 120 8.69 -11.27 16.83
N ASP A 121 9.27 -11.69 17.96
CA ASP A 121 10.47 -11.05 18.52
C ASP A 121 11.76 -11.38 17.70
N HIS A 122 11.77 -12.46 16.91
CA HIS A 122 12.90 -12.81 16.01
C HIS A 122 12.80 -12.19 14.61
N HIS A 123 11.63 -11.68 14.24
CA HIS A 123 11.40 -10.82 13.07
C HIS A 123 11.09 -9.41 13.53
N GLY A 124 11.96 -8.89 14.41
CA GLY A 124 11.91 -7.50 14.83
C GLY A 124 11.82 -6.59 13.61
N MET A 125 10.92 -5.61 13.70
CA MET A 125 10.74 -4.51 12.76
C MET A 125 11.99 -3.59 12.70
N GLU A 126 13.14 -4.15 12.34
CA GLU A 126 14.30 -3.42 11.86
C GLU A 126 14.27 -3.53 10.34
N GLY A 127 13.76 -2.49 9.66
CA GLY A 127 13.83 -2.39 8.21
C GLY A 127 15.28 -2.42 7.77
N ARG A 128 15.75 -3.59 7.34
CA ARG A 128 17.14 -3.79 6.93
C ARG A 128 17.29 -3.21 5.53
N VAL A 129 18.07 -2.13 5.41
CA VAL A 129 18.40 -1.55 4.10
C VAL A 129 19.30 -2.55 3.35
N TYR A 130 18.87 -2.98 2.16
CA TYR A 130 19.70 -3.81 1.30
C TYR A 130 21.05 -3.13 1.03
N SER A 131 22.14 -3.90 1.21
CA SER A 131 23.50 -3.44 0.89
C SER A 131 24.13 -4.44 -0.05
N ALA A 132 24.45 -3.98 -1.26
CA ALA A 132 25.14 -4.80 -2.24
C ALA A 132 26.49 -5.33 -1.70
N PRO A 133 26.85 -6.59 -1.95
CA PRO A 133 28.17 -7.12 -1.62
C PRO A 133 29.27 -6.28 -2.29
N LYS A 134 30.29 -5.92 -1.49
CA LYS A 134 31.45 -5.15 -1.98
C LYS A 134 32.28 -5.97 -2.96
N GLU A 135 32.52 -7.22 -2.62
CA GLU A 135 33.22 -8.20 -3.46
C GLU A 135 32.31 -9.40 -3.68
N LEU A 136 32.18 -9.80 -4.94
CA LEU A 136 31.46 -11.00 -5.32
C LEU A 136 32.43 -12.20 -5.25
N ARG A 137 31.91 -13.39 -4.95
CA ARG A 137 32.75 -14.58 -4.68
C ARG A 137 32.27 -15.83 -5.43
N LYS A 138 33.17 -16.78 -5.67
CA LYS A 138 32.80 -18.15 -6.07
C LYS A 138 32.25 -18.93 -4.87
N ARG A 139 31.50 -20.00 -5.13
CA ARG A 139 30.93 -20.90 -4.12
C ARG A 139 32.00 -21.50 -3.23
N LYS A 140 33.15 -21.89 -3.78
CA LYS A 140 34.24 -22.60 -3.08
C LYS A 140 35.20 -21.70 -2.29
N GLU A 141 35.08 -20.39 -2.40
CA GLU A 141 35.96 -19.42 -1.72
C GLU A 141 35.48 -19.07 -0.30
N ILE A 142 34.59 -19.88 0.28
CA ILE A 142 34.07 -19.68 1.63
C ILE A 142 35.22 -19.85 2.62
N VAL A 143 35.47 -18.81 3.42
CA VAL A 143 36.41 -18.85 4.54
C VAL A 143 35.95 -19.95 5.50
N ASP A 144 36.82 -20.93 5.66
CA ASP A 144 36.64 -22.12 6.47
C ASP A 144 36.26 -21.76 7.92
N THR A 145 35.07 -22.18 8.34
CA THR A 145 34.67 -22.14 9.76
C THR A 145 34.82 -23.52 10.37
N GLY A 146 36.05 -24.00 10.46
CA GLY A 146 36.57 -24.85 11.56
C GLY A 146 35.95 -26.22 11.85
N ASP A 147 34.96 -26.70 11.10
CA ASP A 147 34.30 -27.99 11.34
C ASP A 147 34.68 -29.02 10.25
N GLU A 148 35.96 -29.34 10.12
CA GLU A 148 36.38 -30.55 9.38
C GLU A 148 35.97 -31.80 10.17
N LYS A 149 34.81 -32.37 9.83
CA LYS A 149 34.47 -33.73 10.28
C LYS A 149 35.29 -34.75 9.48
N PRO A 150 35.87 -35.78 10.13
CA PRO A 150 36.54 -36.85 9.41
C PRO A 150 35.53 -37.62 8.54
N VAL A 151 35.80 -37.67 7.23
CA VAL A 151 35.00 -38.41 6.25
C VAL A 151 35.50 -39.85 6.20
N GLU A 152 34.71 -40.82 6.65
CA GLU A 152 34.98 -42.25 6.45
C GLU A 152 34.32 -42.75 5.16
N ALA A 153 35.04 -43.58 4.41
CA ALA A 153 34.53 -44.18 3.18
C ALA A 153 33.38 -45.16 3.49
N ASN A 154 32.22 -44.93 2.89
CA ASN A 154 31.10 -45.86 2.96
C ASN A 154 31.33 -47.00 1.94
N PHE A 155 31.63 -48.20 2.43
CA PHE A 155 31.89 -49.38 1.61
C PHE A 155 30.63 -50.14 1.16
N ASP A 156 29.43 -49.72 1.60
CA ASP A 156 28.16 -50.38 1.23
C ASP A 156 27.56 -49.90 -0.11
N ALA A 157 28.17 -48.92 -0.78
CA ALA A 157 27.71 -48.38 -2.06
C ALA A 157 28.40 -49.04 -3.26
N THR A 158 28.19 -50.34 -3.48
CA THR A 158 28.60 -51.02 -4.72
C THR A 158 27.46 -51.03 -5.74
N GLY A 159 27.37 -49.96 -6.54
CA GLY A 159 26.45 -49.91 -7.67
C GLY A 159 26.76 -48.70 -8.56
N VAL A 160 27.44 -48.93 -9.68
CA VAL A 160 27.52 -47.94 -10.77
C VAL A 160 26.37 -48.24 -11.72
N GLU A 161 25.29 -47.45 -11.65
CA GLU A 161 24.25 -47.47 -12.68
C GLU A 161 24.49 -46.35 -13.71
N LEU A 162 24.74 -46.77 -14.94
CA LEU A 162 24.92 -45.91 -16.10
C LEU A 162 23.53 -45.54 -16.64
N HIS A 163 23.03 -44.34 -16.28
CA HIS A 163 21.81 -43.84 -16.88
C HIS A 163 22.08 -43.27 -18.27
N LYS A 164 21.41 -43.87 -19.26
CA LYS A 164 21.43 -43.51 -20.68
C LYS A 164 20.65 -42.20 -20.90
N ASP A 165 21.21 -41.30 -21.72
CA ASP A 165 20.68 -39.97 -22.03
C ASP A 165 19.20 -39.92 -22.45
N SER A 166 18.61 -38.74 -22.18
CA SER A 166 17.41 -38.17 -22.81
C SER A 166 16.01 -38.69 -22.38
N LYS A 167 15.78 -38.84 -21.06
CA LYS A 167 14.43 -38.65 -20.47
C LYS A 167 14.26 -37.30 -19.75
N PHE A 168 15.37 -36.59 -19.52
CA PHE A 168 15.49 -35.29 -18.86
C PHE A 168 14.59 -34.19 -19.47
N TYR A 169 14.73 -33.91 -20.76
CA TYR A 169 13.95 -32.85 -21.42
C TYR A 169 12.46 -33.19 -21.48
N GLN A 170 12.10 -34.47 -21.59
CA GLN A 170 10.71 -34.90 -21.70
C GLN A 170 10.00 -34.95 -20.35
N SER A 171 10.64 -35.37 -19.25
CA SER A 171 10.04 -35.31 -17.91
C SER A 171 9.96 -33.86 -17.39
N TRP A 172 10.93 -33.02 -17.76
CA TRP A 172 10.92 -31.58 -17.45
C TRP A 172 9.95 -30.79 -18.33
N GLN A 173 9.90 -31.00 -19.65
CA GLN A 173 8.85 -30.42 -20.50
C GLN A 173 7.49 -30.92 -20.10
N ASN A 174 7.30 -32.21 -19.81
CA ASN A 174 6.01 -32.70 -19.31
C ASN A 174 5.66 -32.05 -17.96
N PHE A 175 6.61 -31.70 -17.10
CA PHE A 175 6.33 -30.95 -15.87
C PHE A 175 6.02 -29.46 -16.16
N LYS A 176 6.80 -28.81 -17.02
CA LYS A 176 6.62 -27.41 -17.47
C LYS A 176 5.29 -27.19 -18.22
N ASP A 177 4.91 -28.17 -19.05
CA ASP A 177 3.70 -28.14 -19.90
C ASP A 177 2.47 -28.73 -19.19
N LYS A 178 2.62 -29.71 -18.29
CA LYS A 178 1.50 -30.30 -17.51
C LYS A 178 1.33 -29.72 -16.11
N ASN A 179 2.12 -28.73 -15.71
CA ASN A 179 1.85 -27.97 -14.49
C ASN A 179 1.33 -26.56 -14.84
N PRO A 180 0.13 -26.45 -15.47
CA PRO A 180 -0.52 -25.17 -15.68
C PRO A 180 -0.84 -24.50 -14.33
N TYR A 181 -0.69 -25.18 -13.20
CA TYR A 181 -0.76 -24.56 -11.88
C TYR A 181 0.44 -23.69 -11.57
N VAL A 182 1.66 -23.91 -12.06
CA VAL A 182 2.77 -22.99 -11.76
C VAL A 182 2.54 -21.65 -12.45
N ASN A 183 2.25 -21.64 -13.75
CA ASN A 183 1.93 -20.41 -14.47
C ASN A 183 0.57 -19.81 -14.07
N LYS A 184 -0.47 -20.62 -13.75
CA LYS A 184 -1.75 -20.08 -13.26
C LYS A 184 -1.70 -19.63 -11.81
N VAL A 185 -0.91 -20.24 -10.93
CA VAL A 185 -0.70 -19.77 -9.56
C VAL A 185 0.18 -18.54 -9.57
N LEU A 186 1.19 -18.45 -10.46
CA LEU A 186 1.91 -17.20 -10.69
C LEU A 186 0.96 -16.13 -11.22
N ASP A 187 0.16 -16.39 -12.26
CA ASP A 187 -0.82 -15.43 -12.79
C ASP A 187 -1.93 -15.09 -11.79
N TRP A 188 -2.33 -16.03 -10.93
CA TRP A 188 -3.32 -15.80 -9.87
C TRP A 188 -2.72 -15.02 -8.72
N LYS A 189 -1.50 -15.34 -8.28
CA LYS A 189 -0.75 -14.59 -7.27
C LYS A 189 -0.45 -13.18 -7.76
N ILE A 190 -0.03 -13.03 -9.01
CA ILE A 190 0.16 -11.76 -9.71
C ILE A 190 -1.17 -10.99 -9.78
N LYS A 191 -2.27 -11.57 -10.29
CA LYS A 191 -3.59 -10.89 -10.29
C LYS A 191 -4.10 -10.59 -8.88
N TYR A 192 -3.75 -11.41 -7.89
CA TYR A 192 -4.12 -11.23 -6.49
C TYR A 192 -3.29 -10.15 -5.80
N GLU A 193 -2.01 -9.99 -6.17
CA GLU A 193 -1.06 -8.97 -5.70
C GLU A 193 -1.19 -7.63 -6.47
N GLU A 194 -1.59 -7.67 -7.73
CA GLU A 194 -1.84 -6.50 -8.61
C GLU A 194 -3.29 -5.99 -8.52
N SER A 195 -4.23 -6.77 -7.98
CA SER A 195 -5.63 -6.32 -7.84
C SER A 195 -5.74 -5.13 -6.89
N GLU A 196 -6.22 -4.00 -7.40
CA GLU A 196 -6.52 -2.80 -6.59
C GLU A 196 -7.88 -2.87 -5.87
N ASN A 197 -8.55 -4.03 -5.90
CA ASN A 197 -9.82 -4.20 -5.19
C ASN A 197 -9.58 -4.20 -3.66
N PRO A 198 -10.23 -3.32 -2.88
CA PRO A 198 -10.03 -3.20 -1.43
C PRO A 198 -10.24 -4.51 -0.66
N VAL A 199 -11.15 -5.37 -1.12
CA VAL A 199 -11.43 -6.69 -0.51
C VAL A 199 -10.29 -7.68 -0.76
N VAL A 200 -9.66 -7.61 -1.95
CA VAL A 200 -8.53 -8.46 -2.34
C VAL A 200 -7.23 -7.98 -1.67
N ARG A 201 -7.12 -6.68 -1.40
CA ARG A 201 -6.03 -6.09 -0.60
C ARG A 201 -6.13 -6.47 0.88
N ALA A 202 -7.34 -6.39 1.46
CA ALA A 202 -7.60 -6.80 2.84
C ALA A 202 -7.42 -8.32 3.04
N SER A 203 -7.68 -9.14 2.01
CA SER A 203 -7.41 -10.57 2.08
C SER A 203 -5.91 -10.89 2.06
N ARG A 204 -4.98 -10.01 1.62
CA ARG A 204 -3.53 -10.28 1.63
C ARG A 204 -3.03 -10.57 3.05
N LEU A 205 -3.44 -9.76 4.03
CA LEU A 205 -3.13 -9.93 5.45
C LEU A 205 -3.70 -11.22 6.08
N LEU A 206 -4.78 -11.76 5.53
CA LEU A 206 -5.39 -13.02 5.99
C LEU A 206 -4.90 -14.24 5.19
N THR A 207 -4.47 -14.05 3.95
CA THR A 207 -4.06 -15.13 3.04
C THR A 207 -2.58 -15.47 3.20
N ASP A 208 -1.74 -14.53 3.64
CA ASP A 208 -0.35 -14.82 3.99
C ASP A 208 -0.25 -15.81 5.18
N LYS A 209 -1.28 -15.87 6.04
CA LYS A 209 -1.41 -16.88 7.10
C LYS A 209 -2.22 -18.13 6.71
N VAL A 210 -2.88 -18.13 5.55
CA VAL A 210 -3.70 -19.26 5.05
C VAL A 210 -3.03 -19.97 3.86
N SER A 211 -2.04 -19.35 3.21
CA SER A 211 -1.15 -19.96 2.22
C SER A 211 -0.38 -21.16 2.80
N ASP A 212 0.00 -21.08 4.08
CA ASP A 212 0.56 -22.20 4.86
C ASP A 212 -0.39 -23.41 4.99
N ILE A 213 -1.68 -23.21 4.75
CA ILE A 213 -2.74 -24.22 4.94
C ILE A 213 -3.33 -24.68 3.60
N PHE A 214 -3.35 -23.84 2.55
CA PHE A 214 -3.97 -24.17 1.25
C PHE A 214 -3.07 -24.95 0.26
N GLY A 215 -1.79 -25.19 0.56
CA GLY A 215 -0.96 -26.22 -0.10
C GLY A 215 -1.26 -27.67 0.32
N GLY A 216 -2.44 -27.90 0.90
CA GLY A 216 -2.70 -28.87 1.96
C GLY A 216 -2.83 -30.37 1.62
N LEU A 217 -2.59 -30.84 0.40
CA LEU A 217 -2.67 -32.31 0.17
C LEU A 217 -1.74 -32.93 -0.88
N PHE A 218 -1.05 -32.15 -1.73
CA PHE A 218 -0.15 -32.70 -2.76
C PHE A 218 1.31 -32.21 -2.68
N GLN A 219 1.59 -31.06 -2.03
CA GLN A 219 2.97 -30.51 -1.92
C GLN A 219 3.72 -30.99 -0.67
N LYS A 220 3.00 -31.32 0.41
CA LYS A 220 3.63 -31.75 1.67
C LYS A 220 4.43 -33.05 1.52
N THR A 221 4.08 -33.96 0.61
CA THR A 221 4.79 -35.23 0.45
C THR A 221 6.10 -35.06 -0.31
N GLU A 222 6.09 -34.45 -1.50
CA GLU A 222 7.30 -34.28 -2.33
C GLU A 222 8.34 -33.35 -1.68
N LEU A 223 7.88 -32.25 -1.07
CA LEU A 223 8.78 -31.35 -0.34
C LEU A 223 9.38 -32.05 0.89
N SER A 224 8.58 -32.78 1.66
CA SER A 224 9.10 -33.50 2.84
C SER A 224 10.08 -34.60 2.44
N GLU A 225 9.81 -35.34 1.36
CA GLU A 225 10.75 -36.32 0.79
C GLU A 225 12.06 -35.66 0.38
N THR A 226 11.99 -34.52 -0.31
CA THR A 226 13.18 -33.76 -0.73
C THR A 226 13.98 -33.23 0.45
N LEU A 227 13.30 -32.65 1.45
CA LEU A 227 13.94 -32.21 2.69
C LEU A 227 14.57 -33.38 3.44
N THR A 228 13.93 -34.57 3.42
CA THR A 228 14.49 -35.78 4.03
C THR A 228 15.76 -36.22 3.31
N GLU A 229 15.79 -36.21 1.97
CA GLU A 229 17.01 -36.50 1.19
C GLU A 229 18.11 -35.46 1.45
N ILE A 230 17.76 -34.18 1.57
CA ILE A 230 18.72 -33.14 1.95
C ILE A 230 19.27 -33.43 3.35
N CYS A 231 18.44 -33.80 4.32
CA CYS A 231 18.88 -34.13 5.67
C CYS A 231 19.75 -35.40 5.74
N LYS A 232 19.60 -36.35 4.79
CA LYS A 232 20.52 -37.49 4.66
C LYS A 232 21.92 -37.06 4.22
N LEU A 233 22.00 -36.05 3.33
CA LEU A 233 23.26 -35.50 2.83
C LEU A 233 23.88 -34.47 3.80
N ASP A 234 23.04 -33.69 4.48
CA ASP A 234 23.40 -32.68 5.47
C ASP A 234 22.45 -32.76 6.67
N PRO A 235 22.82 -33.52 7.71
CA PRO A 235 22.01 -33.64 8.92
C PRO A 235 21.78 -32.33 9.69
N SER A 236 22.53 -31.28 9.37
CA SER A 236 22.40 -29.96 9.99
C SER A 236 21.52 -28.98 9.20
N PHE A 237 20.92 -29.45 8.10
CA PHE A 237 20.09 -28.63 7.24
C PHE A 237 18.85 -28.11 7.98
N ASP A 238 18.65 -26.80 7.91
CA ASP A 238 17.48 -26.11 8.46
C ASP A 238 16.89 -25.18 7.40
N LYS A 239 15.56 -25.25 7.20
CA LYS A 239 14.86 -24.49 6.17
C LYS A 239 14.98 -22.97 6.41
N ILE A 240 14.83 -22.52 7.65
CA ILE A 240 14.82 -21.09 8.00
C ILE A 240 16.22 -20.52 7.78
N LYS A 241 17.26 -21.24 8.21
CA LYS A 241 18.65 -20.89 7.97
C LYS A 241 18.98 -20.86 6.48
N PHE A 242 18.52 -21.82 5.71
CA PHE A 242 18.71 -21.85 4.26
C PHE A 242 18.08 -20.64 3.55
N LEU A 243 16.85 -20.26 3.92
CA LEU A 243 16.20 -19.07 3.37
C LEU A 243 16.94 -17.78 3.74
N LYS A 244 17.46 -17.69 4.96
CA LYS A 244 18.31 -16.58 5.40
C LYS A 244 19.65 -16.53 4.65
N ASP A 245 20.26 -17.67 4.39
CA ASP A 245 21.47 -17.78 3.56
C ASP A 245 21.16 -17.37 2.09
N CYS A 246 19.96 -17.70 1.60
CA CYS A 246 19.50 -17.22 0.29
C CYS A 246 19.38 -15.70 0.23
N GLU A 247 18.71 -15.11 1.21
CA GLU A 247 18.48 -13.66 1.32
C GLU A 247 19.79 -12.87 1.48
N THR A 248 20.74 -13.39 2.27
CA THR A 248 21.93 -12.62 2.66
C THR A 248 23.19 -12.91 1.85
N ASP A 249 23.26 -14.04 1.13
CA ASP A 249 24.48 -14.48 0.44
C ASP A 249 24.19 -14.97 -0.99
N ILE A 250 23.36 -16.00 -1.17
CA ILE A 250 23.18 -16.64 -2.49
C ILE A 250 22.52 -15.68 -3.50
N ILE A 251 21.37 -15.11 -3.15
CA ILE A 251 20.62 -14.23 -4.07
C ILE A 251 21.41 -12.95 -4.33
N PRO A 252 21.90 -12.19 -3.33
CA PRO A 252 22.67 -10.99 -3.58
C PRO A 252 23.90 -11.24 -4.47
N ASN A 253 24.66 -12.31 -4.22
CA ASN A 253 25.89 -12.58 -4.96
C ASN A 253 25.62 -12.96 -6.43
N VAL A 254 24.62 -13.81 -6.67
CA VAL A 254 24.26 -14.21 -8.05
C VAL A 254 23.58 -13.07 -8.80
N LEU A 255 22.62 -12.37 -8.18
CA LEU A 255 21.87 -11.28 -8.82
C LEU A 255 22.79 -10.10 -9.17
N GLU A 256 23.70 -9.72 -8.28
CA GLU A 256 24.70 -8.69 -8.56
C GLU A 256 25.70 -9.12 -9.63
N ALA A 257 26.10 -10.41 -9.68
CA ALA A 257 26.92 -10.92 -10.76
C ALA A 257 26.21 -10.82 -12.13
N MET A 258 24.90 -11.07 -12.19
CA MET A 258 24.10 -10.89 -13.41
C MET A 258 24.09 -9.43 -13.89
N ILE A 259 23.91 -8.49 -12.97
CA ILE A 259 23.71 -7.06 -13.25
C ILE A 259 25.04 -6.36 -13.55
N ARG A 260 26.11 -6.71 -12.83
CA ARG A 260 27.48 -6.23 -13.09
C ARG A 260 28.13 -6.92 -14.29
N GLY A 261 27.58 -8.07 -14.71
CA GLY A 261 28.06 -8.87 -15.82
C GLY A 261 29.34 -9.67 -15.51
N ASP A 262 29.46 -10.17 -14.27
CA ASP A 262 30.59 -11.00 -13.86
C ASP A 262 30.40 -12.45 -14.32
N LEU A 263 30.94 -12.75 -15.50
CA LEU A 263 30.80 -14.06 -16.14
C LEU A 263 31.54 -15.18 -15.42
N GLU A 264 32.58 -14.87 -14.64
CA GLU A 264 33.38 -15.89 -13.95
C GLU A 264 32.62 -16.42 -12.74
N ILE A 265 31.98 -15.51 -11.99
CA ILE A 265 31.16 -15.85 -10.83
C ILE A 265 29.88 -16.56 -11.27
N LEU A 266 29.22 -16.07 -12.32
CA LEU A 266 28.03 -16.73 -12.87
C LEU A 266 28.32 -18.16 -13.33
N LYS A 267 29.50 -18.41 -13.91
CA LYS A 267 29.88 -19.75 -14.37
C LYS A 267 30.03 -20.74 -13.22
N ASP A 268 30.48 -20.29 -12.06
CA ASP A 268 30.59 -21.16 -10.89
C ASP A 268 29.24 -21.39 -10.20
N TRP A 269 28.41 -20.35 -10.07
CA TRP A 269 27.11 -20.44 -9.39
C TRP A 269 26.00 -21.09 -10.22
N CYS A 270 26.10 -21.08 -11.55
CA CYS A 270 25.05 -21.59 -12.44
C CYS A 270 25.41 -22.95 -13.07
N HIS A 271 24.39 -23.77 -13.35
CA HIS A 271 24.51 -24.85 -14.32
C HIS A 271 24.61 -24.29 -15.76
N GLU A 272 25.04 -25.13 -16.70
CA GLU A 272 25.32 -24.72 -18.09
C GLU A 272 24.13 -24.03 -18.77
N ALA A 273 22.91 -24.53 -18.55
CA ALA A 273 21.69 -23.97 -19.14
C ALA A 273 21.41 -22.52 -18.69
N PRO A 274 21.22 -22.23 -17.39
CA PRO A 274 20.99 -20.85 -16.93
C PRO A 274 22.20 -19.94 -17.20
N TYR A 275 23.43 -20.48 -17.12
CA TYR A 275 24.63 -19.71 -17.46
C TYR A 275 24.57 -19.20 -18.91
N ASN A 276 24.25 -20.07 -19.87
CA ASN A 276 24.22 -19.67 -21.28
C ASN A 276 23.12 -18.65 -21.58
N VAL A 277 21.96 -18.76 -20.92
CA VAL A 277 20.85 -17.80 -21.06
C VAL A 277 21.27 -16.40 -20.59
N ILE A 278 22.01 -16.32 -19.48
CA ILE A 278 22.46 -15.04 -18.90
C ILE A 278 23.71 -14.50 -19.62
N ALA A 279 24.68 -15.35 -19.93
CA ALA A 279 25.99 -14.96 -20.43
C ALA A 279 25.96 -14.47 -21.88
N GLN A 280 25.10 -15.03 -22.75
CA GLN A 280 25.08 -14.67 -24.17
C GLN A 280 24.76 -13.17 -24.40
N PRO A 281 23.68 -12.59 -23.82
CA PRO A 281 23.40 -11.17 -23.95
C PRO A 281 24.53 -10.29 -23.39
N LEU A 282 25.09 -10.66 -22.24
CA LEU A 282 26.18 -9.91 -21.59
C LEU A 282 27.44 -9.87 -22.45
N GLN A 283 27.86 -11.02 -22.99
CA GLN A 283 29.00 -11.11 -23.89
C GLN A 283 28.79 -10.30 -25.17
N GLN A 284 27.56 -10.27 -25.70
CA GLN A 284 27.22 -9.45 -26.86
C GLN A 284 27.29 -7.95 -26.53
N ALA A 285 26.76 -7.53 -25.39
CA ALA A 285 26.83 -6.15 -24.92
C ALA A 285 28.28 -5.68 -24.76
N PHE A 286 29.14 -6.51 -24.15
CA PHE A 286 30.56 -6.21 -24.02
C PHE A 286 31.30 -6.14 -25.36
N LYS A 287 30.98 -7.01 -26.32
CA LYS A 287 31.56 -6.95 -27.69
C LYS A 287 31.17 -5.68 -28.43
N LEU A 288 29.99 -5.13 -28.17
CA LEU A 288 29.51 -3.87 -28.77
C LEU A 288 30.04 -2.63 -28.03
N GLY A 289 30.81 -2.80 -26.96
CA GLY A 289 31.37 -1.71 -26.17
C GLY A 289 30.35 -1.03 -25.24
N TYR A 290 29.28 -1.72 -24.87
CA TYR A 290 28.29 -1.22 -23.92
C TYR A 290 28.74 -1.43 -22.47
N ARG A 291 28.29 -0.53 -21.60
CA ARG A 291 28.49 -0.58 -20.15
C ARG A 291 27.17 -0.83 -19.44
N LEU A 292 27.16 -1.80 -18.53
CA LEU A 292 26.02 -2.08 -17.66
C LEU A 292 26.05 -1.08 -16.49
N ASP A 293 24.98 -0.31 -16.31
CA ASP A 293 24.79 0.68 -15.25
C ASP A 293 23.55 0.36 -14.39
N SER A 294 23.09 -0.90 -14.47
CA SER A 294 21.98 -1.43 -13.70
C SER A 294 22.35 -1.59 -12.21
N LYS A 295 21.36 -1.51 -11.31
CA LYS A 295 21.56 -1.61 -9.85
C LYS A 295 20.43 -2.38 -9.17
N VAL A 296 20.77 -3.23 -8.20
CA VAL A 296 19.79 -3.75 -7.23
C VAL A 296 19.60 -2.71 -6.13
N LEU A 297 18.34 -2.39 -5.85
CA LEU A 297 17.96 -1.49 -4.76
C LEU A 297 17.51 -2.26 -3.54
N ASP A 298 16.80 -3.37 -3.75
CA ASP A 298 16.20 -4.15 -2.67
C ASP A 298 15.92 -5.61 -3.08
N ILE A 299 15.90 -6.51 -2.10
CA ILE A 299 15.53 -7.93 -2.23
C ILE A 299 14.66 -8.29 -1.02
N ASP A 300 13.45 -8.77 -1.30
CA ASP A 300 12.44 -9.03 -0.27
C ASP A 300 11.57 -10.26 -0.61
N ASN A 301 10.82 -10.76 0.36
CA ASN A 301 9.86 -11.86 0.23
C ASN A 301 10.48 -13.18 -0.27
N VAL A 302 11.64 -13.55 0.28
CA VAL A 302 12.32 -14.82 -0.02
C VAL A 302 11.55 -15.98 0.64
N ASP A 303 10.93 -16.83 -0.17
CA ASP A 303 10.11 -17.95 0.29
C ASP A 303 10.40 -19.25 -0.48
N LEU A 304 10.15 -20.40 0.16
CA LEU A 304 10.34 -21.72 -0.42
C LEU A 304 9.02 -22.24 -1.03
N LEU A 305 8.98 -22.34 -2.36
CA LEU A 305 7.78 -22.77 -3.08
C LEU A 305 7.61 -24.29 -3.08
N MET A 306 8.66 -25.03 -3.43
CA MET A 306 8.60 -26.49 -3.56
C MET A 306 10.00 -27.14 -3.55
N GLY A 307 10.03 -28.45 -3.40
CA GLY A 307 11.25 -29.25 -3.52
C GLY A 307 10.98 -30.54 -4.28
N LYS A 308 12.00 -31.03 -5.00
CA LYS A 308 11.94 -32.31 -5.71
C LYS A 308 13.31 -33.00 -5.72
N VAL A 309 13.33 -34.32 -5.60
CA VAL A 309 14.56 -35.11 -5.78
C VAL A 309 14.75 -35.39 -7.28
N MET A 310 15.95 -35.10 -7.80
CA MET A 310 16.33 -35.34 -9.20
C MET A 310 17.59 -36.19 -9.28
N ASP A 311 17.88 -36.73 -10.46
CA ASP A 311 19.11 -37.53 -10.72
C ASP A 311 20.40 -36.75 -10.43
N GLN A 312 20.36 -35.41 -10.54
CA GLN A 312 21.50 -34.52 -10.25
C GLN A 312 21.64 -34.16 -8.77
N GLY A 313 20.62 -34.46 -7.96
CA GLY A 313 20.53 -34.06 -6.55
C GLY A 313 19.15 -33.49 -6.18
N PRO A 314 18.90 -33.23 -4.89
CA PRO A 314 17.68 -32.58 -4.45
C PRO A 314 17.66 -31.11 -4.87
N VAL A 315 16.52 -30.65 -5.40
CA VAL A 315 16.30 -29.27 -5.83
C VAL A 315 15.26 -28.57 -4.95
N LEU A 316 15.48 -27.28 -4.69
CA LEU A 316 14.56 -26.40 -4.00
C LEU A 316 14.23 -25.21 -4.90
N ALA A 317 12.95 -24.93 -5.09
CA ALA A 317 12.48 -23.76 -5.80
C ALA A 317 12.12 -22.66 -4.79
N ILE A 318 12.74 -21.49 -4.95
CA ILE A 318 12.49 -20.31 -4.13
C ILE A 318 11.85 -19.21 -4.98
N SER A 319 11.00 -18.39 -4.36
CA SER A 319 10.53 -17.13 -4.94
C SER A 319 11.05 -15.96 -4.13
N PHE A 320 11.33 -14.85 -4.81
CA PHE A 320 11.63 -13.59 -4.15
C PHE A 320 11.31 -12.43 -5.07
N THR A 321 11.22 -11.24 -4.48
CA THR A 321 10.99 -9.98 -5.18
C THR A 321 12.24 -9.13 -5.10
N SER A 322 12.52 -8.36 -6.14
CA SER A 322 13.61 -7.38 -6.12
C SER A 322 13.19 -6.08 -6.77
N GLN A 323 13.76 -4.99 -6.29
CA GLN A 323 13.66 -3.69 -6.93
C GLN A 323 14.99 -3.37 -7.60
N GLN A 324 14.95 -3.03 -8.88
CA GLN A 324 16.17 -2.83 -9.67
C GLN A 324 16.02 -1.67 -10.63
N ILE A 325 17.11 -0.94 -10.87
CA ILE A 325 17.24 -0.03 -12.00
C ILE A 325 17.92 -0.82 -13.12
N MET A 326 17.32 -0.88 -14.30
CA MET A 326 17.92 -1.53 -15.46
C MET A 326 18.35 -0.46 -16.46
N CYS A 327 19.66 -0.35 -16.71
CA CYS A 327 20.22 0.66 -17.60
C CYS A 327 21.50 0.17 -18.27
N VAL A 328 21.56 0.31 -19.59
CA VAL A 328 22.74 0.02 -20.42
C VAL A 328 23.14 1.28 -21.15
N ARG A 329 24.43 1.61 -21.11
CA ARG A 329 25.00 2.82 -21.72
C ARG A 329 26.00 2.49 -22.82
N ASP A 330 26.10 3.39 -23.79
CA ASP A 330 27.16 3.36 -24.79
C ASP A 330 28.51 3.84 -24.20
N ALA A 331 29.58 3.72 -25.00
CA ALA A 331 30.91 4.20 -24.64
C ALA A 331 30.98 5.74 -24.42
N LYS A 332 29.95 6.49 -24.82
CA LYS A 332 29.83 7.94 -24.61
C LYS A 332 28.98 8.31 -23.39
N GLY A 333 28.39 7.32 -22.70
CA GLY A 333 27.54 7.50 -21.53
C GLY A 333 26.05 7.70 -21.82
N ASN A 334 25.63 7.65 -23.09
CA ASN A 334 24.21 7.76 -23.45
C ASN A 334 23.48 6.47 -23.10
N VAL A 335 22.25 6.58 -22.61
CA VAL A 335 21.37 5.42 -22.36
C VAL A 335 20.96 4.82 -23.70
N VAL A 336 21.25 3.53 -23.89
CA VAL A 336 20.91 2.76 -25.08
C VAL A 336 19.68 1.89 -24.82
N GLU A 337 19.56 1.37 -23.60
CA GLU A 337 18.47 0.49 -23.18
C GLU A 337 18.18 0.69 -21.69
N GLY A 338 16.91 0.66 -21.32
CA GLY A 338 16.46 0.94 -19.96
C GLY A 338 16.33 2.43 -19.63
N ASP A 339 16.14 2.73 -18.35
CA ASP A 339 15.98 4.10 -17.84
C ASP A 339 16.64 4.20 -16.44
N PRO A 340 17.63 5.10 -16.26
CA PRO A 340 18.36 5.22 -15.01
C PRO A 340 17.55 5.78 -13.84
N GLU A 341 16.39 6.39 -14.09
CA GLU A 341 15.49 6.93 -13.05
C GLU A 341 14.33 5.99 -12.74
N LYS A 342 14.18 4.92 -13.53
CA LYS A 342 13.05 3.99 -13.44
C LYS A 342 13.40 2.76 -12.61
N VAL A 343 12.67 2.57 -11.52
CA VAL A 343 12.76 1.35 -10.71
C VAL A 343 11.77 0.33 -11.25
N MET A 344 12.27 -0.88 -11.47
CA MET A 344 11.53 -2.04 -11.93
C MET A 344 11.35 -3.00 -10.77
N ARG A 345 10.13 -3.52 -10.60
CA ARG A 345 9.91 -4.66 -9.70
C ARG A 345 10.08 -5.94 -10.51
N VAL A 346 10.96 -6.81 -10.05
CA VAL A 346 11.19 -8.11 -10.70
C VAL A 346 10.84 -9.22 -9.72
N ASN A 347 9.86 -10.03 -10.11
CA ASN A 347 9.47 -11.24 -9.39
C ASN A 347 10.28 -12.42 -9.95
N TYR A 348 11.08 -13.04 -9.10
CA TYR A 348 11.93 -14.16 -9.45
C TYR A 348 11.39 -15.48 -8.90
N VAL A 349 11.60 -16.54 -9.68
CA VAL A 349 11.52 -17.92 -9.23
C VAL A 349 12.84 -18.59 -9.61
N TRP A 350 13.62 -19.00 -8.62
CA TRP A 350 14.91 -19.67 -8.82
C TRP A 350 14.82 -21.11 -8.36
N VAL A 351 15.40 -22.01 -9.14
CA VAL A 351 15.55 -23.42 -8.76
C VAL A 351 17.01 -23.66 -8.41
N LEU A 352 17.28 -23.97 -7.15
CA LEU A 352 18.60 -24.28 -6.63
C LEU A 352 18.75 -25.79 -6.50
N CYS A 353 19.77 -26.36 -7.12
CA CYS A 353 20.15 -27.77 -7.01
C CYS A 353 21.28 -27.92 -5.99
N ARG A 354 21.13 -28.84 -5.04
CA ARG A 354 22.21 -29.21 -4.14
C ARG A 354 23.08 -30.28 -4.80
N ASP A 355 24.34 -29.97 -5.03
CA ASP A 355 25.37 -30.88 -5.55
C ASP A 355 25.68 -31.97 -4.50
N PRO A 356 25.36 -33.26 -4.74
CA PRO A 356 25.60 -34.32 -3.77
C PRO A 356 27.08 -34.60 -3.51
N ALA A 357 27.96 -34.21 -4.45
CA ALA A 357 29.40 -34.42 -4.33
C ALA A 357 30.08 -33.32 -3.48
N GLU A 358 29.40 -32.21 -3.22
CA GLU A 358 29.93 -31.12 -2.40
C GLU A 358 29.53 -31.31 -0.93
N LEU A 359 30.55 -31.50 -0.09
CA LEU A 359 30.41 -31.78 1.33
C LEU A 359 30.10 -30.53 2.13
N ASN A 360 30.60 -29.37 1.71
CA ASN A 360 30.31 -28.10 2.37
C ASN A 360 28.90 -27.61 1.98
N PRO A 361 27.95 -27.54 2.94
CA PRO A 361 26.56 -27.18 2.65
C PRO A 361 26.40 -25.79 2.01
N LYS A 362 27.27 -24.84 2.35
CA LYS A 362 27.20 -23.47 1.86
C LYS A 362 27.66 -23.32 0.40
N SER A 363 28.51 -24.23 -0.08
CA SER A 363 28.97 -24.24 -1.48
C SER A 363 28.21 -25.23 -2.36
N ALA A 364 27.36 -26.07 -1.77
CA ALA A 364 26.68 -27.15 -2.47
C ALA A 364 25.57 -26.67 -3.43
N TRP A 365 25.05 -25.46 -3.28
CA TRP A 365 23.92 -24.97 -4.06
C TRP A 365 24.34 -24.34 -5.40
N ARG A 366 23.68 -24.74 -6.49
CA ARG A 366 23.84 -24.13 -7.82
C ARG A 366 22.50 -23.76 -8.42
N LEU A 367 22.47 -22.65 -9.17
CA LEU A 367 21.30 -22.24 -9.92
C LEU A 367 21.08 -23.16 -11.11
N LEU A 368 19.96 -23.88 -11.10
CA LEU A 368 19.55 -24.83 -12.13
C LEU A 368 18.59 -24.19 -13.15
N GLU A 369 17.65 -23.37 -12.68
CA GLU A 369 16.73 -22.62 -13.55
C GLU A 369 16.37 -21.26 -12.93
N ILE A 370 16.11 -20.28 -13.80
CA ILE A 370 15.70 -18.94 -13.45
C ILE A 370 14.45 -18.56 -14.25
N GLY A 371 13.41 -18.15 -13.54
CA GLY A 371 12.25 -17.45 -14.08
C GLY A 371 12.24 -16.02 -13.54
N ALA A 372 11.99 -15.05 -14.41
CA ALA A 372 11.87 -13.65 -14.04
C ALA A 372 10.68 -13.04 -14.78
N ASN A 373 9.82 -12.34 -14.06
CA ASN A 373 8.80 -11.49 -14.65
C ASN A 373 8.98 -10.07 -14.10
N SER A 374 9.24 -9.13 -15.01
CA SER A 374 9.44 -7.72 -14.66
C SER A 374 8.17 -6.94 -14.96
N SER A 375 7.62 -6.30 -13.95
CA SER A 375 6.61 -5.26 -14.14
C SER A 375 7.23 -3.90 -13.82
N GLU A 376 6.83 -2.89 -14.57
CA GLU A 376 7.13 -1.52 -14.20
C GLU A 376 6.52 -1.27 -12.83
N GLN A 377 7.38 -1.01 -11.84
CA GLN A 377 6.89 -0.44 -10.61
C GLN A 377 6.58 1.01 -10.98
N PHE A 378 5.32 1.42 -10.88
CA PHE A 378 4.99 2.84 -10.76
C PHE A 378 5.60 3.33 -9.44
N VAL A 379 6.91 3.55 -9.44
CA VAL A 379 7.47 4.61 -8.61
C VAL A 379 6.79 5.84 -9.15
N TYR A 380 5.93 6.45 -8.35
CA TYR A 380 5.42 7.78 -8.63
C TYR A 380 6.64 8.69 -8.82
N SER A 381 7.12 8.83 -10.05
CA SER A 381 8.27 9.69 -10.40
C SER A 381 7.89 11.16 -10.31
N SER A 382 6.61 11.47 -10.14
CA SER A 382 6.14 12.75 -9.64
C SER A 382 5.53 12.56 -8.26
N SER A 383 6.05 13.29 -7.28
CA SER A 383 5.30 13.57 -6.05
C SER A 383 3.90 14.08 -6.44
N GLU A 384 2.85 13.49 -5.85
CA GLU A 384 1.51 14.04 -5.95
C GLU A 384 1.54 15.43 -5.34
N LYS A 385 1.12 16.42 -6.13
CA LYS A 385 1.16 17.81 -5.70
C LYS A 385 -0.07 18.10 -4.86
N ILE A 386 0.13 18.77 -3.74
CA ILE A 386 -0.93 19.11 -2.80
C ILE A 386 -1.09 20.63 -2.74
N ILE A 387 -2.34 21.09 -2.84
CA ILE A 387 -2.75 22.44 -2.47
C ILE A 387 -3.67 22.32 -1.26
N ILE A 388 -3.48 23.18 -0.27
CA ILE A 388 -4.33 23.24 0.93
C ILE A 388 -5.12 24.54 0.90
N ASP A 389 -6.45 24.46 0.96
CA ASP A 389 -7.36 25.60 1.14
C ASP A 389 -7.88 25.59 2.58
N THR A 390 -7.58 26.63 3.35
CA THR A 390 -7.70 26.63 4.81
C THR A 390 -8.19 27.97 5.35
N ASP A 391 -8.95 27.92 6.44
CA ASP A 391 -9.37 29.04 7.27
C ASP A 391 -8.63 29.10 8.63
N ALA A 392 -7.54 28.34 8.76
CA ALA A 392 -6.49 28.37 9.78
C ALA A 392 -6.96 28.55 11.24
N GLY A 393 -7.85 27.67 11.67
CA GLY A 393 -8.05 27.32 13.07
C GLY A 393 -6.90 26.47 13.61
N SER A 394 -6.90 26.24 14.93
CA SER A 394 -5.83 25.46 15.56
C SER A 394 -5.73 24.01 15.05
N ASP A 395 -6.84 23.44 14.58
CA ASP A 395 -6.93 22.11 13.97
C ASP A 395 -6.40 22.07 12.52
N ASP A 396 -6.62 23.12 11.71
CA ASP A 396 -5.93 23.26 10.43
C ASP A 396 -4.40 23.23 10.60
N ALA A 397 -3.88 23.89 11.65
CA ALA A 397 -2.45 23.90 11.93
C ALA A 397 -1.92 22.49 12.24
N VAL A 398 -2.69 21.67 12.97
CA VAL A 398 -2.35 20.25 13.19
C VAL A 398 -2.28 19.51 11.85
N ALA A 399 -3.26 19.75 10.97
CA ALA A 399 -3.35 19.11 9.66
C ALA A 399 -2.15 19.46 8.75
N ILE A 400 -1.82 20.75 8.65
CA ILE A 400 -0.70 21.28 7.86
C ILE A 400 0.62 20.75 8.41
N LEU A 401 0.87 20.85 9.71
CA LEU A 401 2.12 20.37 10.32
C LEU A 401 2.31 18.87 10.15
N MET A 402 1.25 18.08 10.29
CA MET A 402 1.28 16.64 10.07
C MET A 402 1.62 16.30 8.62
N LEU A 403 1.01 17.00 7.65
CA LEU A 403 1.29 16.80 6.22
C LEU A 403 2.73 17.17 5.87
N LEU A 404 3.23 18.31 6.34
CA LEU A 404 4.60 18.74 6.05
C LEU A 404 5.65 17.81 6.68
N ARG A 405 5.36 17.23 7.86
CA ARG A 405 6.20 16.20 8.46
C ARG A 405 6.17 14.89 7.68
N ALA A 406 5.00 14.48 7.20
CA ALA A 406 4.90 13.31 6.32
C ALA A 406 5.67 13.53 5.01
N GLU A 407 5.60 14.73 4.42
CA GLU A 407 6.39 15.13 3.25
C GLU A 407 7.90 15.10 3.53
N SER A 408 8.38 15.59 4.68
CA SER A 408 9.81 15.63 4.99
C SER A 408 10.41 14.24 5.21
N MET A 409 9.61 13.26 5.65
CA MET A 409 10.05 11.88 5.91
C MET A 409 10.20 11.02 4.63
N ARG A 410 10.51 11.65 3.49
CA ARG A 410 10.71 11.13 2.12
C ARG A 410 11.52 9.83 1.97
N LYS A 411 12.21 9.35 3.00
CA LYS A 411 13.08 8.16 2.97
C LYS A 411 12.41 6.84 3.38
N PHE A 412 11.15 6.82 3.81
CA PHE A 412 10.55 5.62 4.46
C PHE A 412 9.31 5.03 3.75
N HIS A 413 9.32 4.82 2.43
CA HIS A 413 8.28 4.07 1.69
C HIS A 413 6.86 4.69 1.61
N LEU A 414 6.70 5.99 1.90
CA LEU A 414 5.41 6.68 1.78
C LEU A 414 5.11 7.16 0.35
N PRO A 415 3.82 7.31 -0.03
CA PRO A 415 3.45 8.04 -1.24
C PRO A 415 4.10 9.42 -1.20
N GLN A 416 4.79 9.80 -2.28
CA GLN A 416 5.49 11.07 -2.33
C GLN A 416 4.45 12.18 -2.52
N TYR A 417 4.21 12.98 -1.47
CA TYR A 417 3.43 14.22 -1.57
C TYR A 417 4.37 15.43 -1.61
N GLU A 418 3.92 16.52 -2.19
CA GLU A 418 4.62 17.80 -2.15
C GLU A 418 3.63 18.94 -2.07
N VAL A 419 3.71 19.74 -1.01
CA VAL A 419 2.83 20.91 -0.87
C VAL A 419 3.36 22.03 -1.74
N ILE A 420 2.59 22.41 -2.77
CA ILE A 420 2.99 23.43 -3.77
C ILE A 420 2.33 24.79 -3.56
N GLY A 421 1.41 24.89 -2.61
CA GLY A 421 0.79 26.15 -2.23
C GLY A 421 -0.30 25.98 -1.17
N ILE A 422 -0.52 27.05 -0.42
CA ILE A 422 -1.62 27.16 0.55
C ILE A 422 -2.48 28.36 0.17
N THR A 423 -3.78 28.17 0.11
CA THR A 423 -4.77 29.22 -0.16
C THR A 423 -5.57 29.53 1.10
N CYS A 424 -5.66 30.81 1.44
CA CYS A 424 -6.38 31.29 2.62
C CYS A 424 -7.84 31.59 2.26
N THR A 425 -8.76 31.18 3.11
CA THR A 425 -10.17 31.59 3.07
C THR A 425 -10.61 32.07 4.45
N TYR A 426 -11.83 32.59 4.56
CA TYR A 426 -12.46 32.96 5.83
C TYR A 426 -13.13 31.72 6.46
N GLY A 427 -13.41 31.75 7.77
CA GLY A 427 -14.19 30.69 8.44
C GLY A 427 -14.03 30.73 9.95
N ASN A 428 -13.10 29.96 10.50
CA ASN A 428 -12.71 29.97 11.90
C ASN A 428 -12.35 31.38 12.38
N THR A 429 -11.68 32.17 11.54
CA THR A 429 -11.42 33.58 11.77
C THR A 429 -11.51 34.38 10.47
N LYS A 430 -11.20 35.69 10.53
CA LYS A 430 -11.12 36.55 9.34
C LYS A 430 -9.92 36.16 8.49
N GLU A 431 -10.07 36.23 7.18
CA GLU A 431 -9.03 35.84 6.23
C GLU A 431 -7.67 36.51 6.48
N GLU A 432 -7.64 37.76 6.95
CA GLU A 432 -6.37 38.42 7.30
C GLU A 432 -5.65 37.76 8.49
N ASN A 433 -6.39 37.20 9.45
CA ASN A 433 -5.80 36.41 10.53
C ASN A 433 -5.35 35.04 10.02
N VAL A 434 -6.11 34.45 9.08
CA VAL A 434 -5.78 33.15 8.47
C VAL A 434 -4.42 33.20 7.79
N GLU A 435 -4.15 34.24 7.02
CA GLU A 435 -2.84 34.47 6.40
C GLU A 435 -1.70 34.45 7.42
N VAL A 436 -1.84 35.20 8.51
CA VAL A 436 -0.84 35.28 9.57
C VAL A 436 -0.67 33.93 10.25
N ASN A 437 -1.76 33.21 10.49
CA ASN A 437 -1.76 31.89 11.12
C ASN A 437 -1.09 30.83 10.25
N VAL A 438 -1.35 30.82 8.94
CA VAL A 438 -0.63 29.96 7.99
C VAL A 438 0.86 30.27 8.02
N LEU A 439 1.26 31.55 7.99
CA LEU A 439 2.67 31.93 8.04
C LEU A 439 3.35 31.55 9.37
N LYS A 440 2.67 31.70 10.51
CA LYS A 440 3.15 31.19 11.81
C LYS A 440 3.38 29.68 11.77
N THR A 441 2.43 28.95 11.18
CA THR A 441 2.49 27.49 11.04
C THR A 441 3.66 27.05 10.16
N LEU A 442 3.84 27.69 8.99
CA LEU A 442 4.97 27.44 8.09
C LEU A 442 6.32 27.82 8.72
N THR A 443 6.35 28.88 9.53
CA THR A 443 7.55 29.27 10.30
C THR A 443 7.94 28.17 11.29
N VAL A 444 6.97 27.58 11.99
CA VAL A 444 7.21 26.44 12.92
C VAL A 444 7.58 25.16 12.17
N ALA A 445 7.03 24.97 10.97
CA ALA A 445 7.36 23.85 10.08
C ALA A 445 8.71 23.99 9.37
N GLU A 446 9.35 25.17 9.46
CA GLU A 446 10.57 25.52 8.71
C GLU A 446 10.37 25.41 7.18
N ARG A 447 9.19 25.81 6.70
CA ARG A 447 8.79 25.75 5.27
C ARG A 447 8.32 27.09 4.70
N PRO A 448 9.13 28.17 4.79
CA PRO A 448 8.78 29.46 4.20
C PRO A 448 8.80 29.46 2.66
N ASP A 449 9.29 28.38 2.04
CA ASP A 449 9.33 28.18 0.60
C ASP A 449 7.94 27.95 -0.03
N ILE A 450 6.95 27.55 0.76
CA ILE A 450 5.60 27.26 0.27
C ILE A 450 4.85 28.58 0.06
N PRO A 451 4.36 28.86 -1.16
CA PRO A 451 3.63 30.10 -1.43
C PRO A 451 2.26 30.09 -0.76
N VAL A 452 1.91 31.20 -0.11
CA VAL A 452 0.62 31.42 0.55
C VAL A 452 -0.16 32.46 -0.23
N TYR A 453 -1.40 32.17 -0.63
CA TYR A 453 -2.23 33.08 -1.43
C TYR A 453 -3.47 33.52 -0.66
N ALA A 454 -3.70 34.82 -0.65
CA ALA A 454 -4.90 35.40 -0.06
C ALA A 454 -6.15 35.17 -0.90
N GLY A 455 -7.28 34.91 -0.25
CA GLY A 455 -8.49 34.45 -0.91
C GLY A 455 -9.76 35.14 -0.44
N ALA A 456 -10.84 34.37 -0.46
CA ALA A 456 -12.16 34.86 -0.16
C ALA A 456 -12.26 35.33 1.29
N LYS A 457 -12.88 36.50 1.50
CA LYS A 457 -13.09 37.11 2.83
C LYS A 457 -14.50 36.90 3.40
N LYS A 458 -15.40 36.34 2.59
CA LYS A 458 -16.81 36.15 2.88
C LYS A 458 -17.43 35.16 1.88
N PRO A 459 -18.61 34.59 2.17
CA PRO A 459 -19.29 33.71 1.23
C PRO A 459 -19.65 34.39 -0.09
N LEU A 460 -19.93 33.56 -1.09
CA LEU A 460 -20.48 34.01 -2.37
C LEU A 460 -21.72 34.89 -2.19
N ILE A 461 -22.58 34.54 -1.23
CA ILE A 461 -23.78 35.27 -0.87
C ILE A 461 -23.80 35.55 0.63
N GLY A 462 -23.88 36.84 0.99
CA GLY A 462 -24.04 37.28 2.37
C GLY A 462 -22.79 37.91 2.98
N ASN A 463 -22.73 37.87 4.31
CA ASN A 463 -21.64 38.39 5.12
C ASN A 463 -21.11 37.30 6.04
N PHE A 464 -19.83 37.40 6.39
CA PHE A 464 -19.18 36.47 7.29
C PHE A 464 -19.22 36.96 8.75
N SER A 465 -19.38 36.03 9.68
CA SER A 465 -19.20 36.19 11.12
C SER A 465 -18.59 34.92 11.70
N THR A 466 -17.70 35.04 12.69
CA THR A 466 -17.11 33.93 13.45
C THR A 466 -17.67 33.90 14.88
N ASP A 467 -17.71 32.70 15.48
CA ASP A 467 -18.06 32.47 16.88
C ASP A 467 -16.83 32.50 17.81
N ASN A 468 -15.62 32.69 17.25
CA ASN A 468 -14.32 32.65 17.93
C ASN A 468 -14.08 31.33 18.69
N HIS A 469 -14.53 30.18 18.16
CA HIS A 469 -14.29 28.87 18.75
C HIS A 469 -12.81 28.61 19.09
N PHE A 470 -11.92 29.07 18.21
CA PHE A 470 -10.47 28.97 18.35
C PHE A 470 -9.80 30.24 18.89
N GLY A 471 -10.55 31.15 19.52
CA GLY A 471 -10.06 32.49 19.88
C GLY A 471 -10.33 33.51 18.80
N SER A 472 -10.09 34.79 19.09
CA SER A 472 -10.41 35.89 18.17
C SER A 472 -9.49 35.92 16.94
N ASP A 473 -8.24 35.52 17.13
CA ASP A 473 -7.26 35.37 16.05
C ASP A 473 -7.27 33.99 15.39
N GLY A 474 -8.06 33.03 15.90
CA GLY A 474 -8.11 31.64 15.42
C GLY A 474 -7.01 30.72 15.98
N PHE A 475 -5.99 31.27 16.66
CA PHE A 475 -4.84 30.56 17.25
C PHE A 475 -4.78 30.75 18.77
N GLY A 476 -5.94 30.67 19.40
CA GLY A 476 -6.10 30.70 20.85
C GLY A 476 -5.71 32.03 21.48
N ASP A 477 -5.62 33.11 20.70
CA ASP A 477 -5.11 34.42 21.13
C ASP A 477 -3.70 34.31 21.77
N ALA A 478 -2.89 33.36 21.28
CA ALA A 478 -1.57 33.08 21.79
C ALA A 478 -0.52 34.04 21.21
N ASP A 479 0.40 34.51 22.07
CA ASP A 479 1.58 35.23 21.63
C ASP A 479 2.47 34.32 20.77
N PHE A 480 3.03 34.87 19.69
CA PHE A 480 3.98 34.18 18.84
C PHE A 480 5.37 34.83 18.99
N ASP A 481 6.30 34.07 19.54
CA ASP A 481 7.62 34.54 20.00
C ASP A 481 8.74 34.42 18.95
N ARG A 482 8.39 34.09 17.70
CA ARG A 482 9.33 33.94 16.58
C ARG A 482 9.08 34.96 15.49
N ASP A 483 10.14 35.30 14.79
CA ASP A 483 10.05 36.09 13.56
C ASP A 483 9.39 35.24 12.47
N ILE A 484 8.29 35.75 11.93
CA ILE A 484 7.59 35.14 10.79
C ILE A 484 8.48 35.32 9.55
N ASN A 485 8.88 34.22 8.90
CA ASN A 485 9.88 34.21 7.84
C ASN A 485 9.33 33.90 6.44
N GLY A 486 8.01 34.05 6.24
CA GLY A 486 7.33 33.93 4.95
C GLY A 486 6.45 35.14 4.65
N GLU A 487 5.99 35.24 3.41
CA GLU A 487 5.12 36.33 2.93
C GLU A 487 3.90 35.77 2.20
N VAL A 488 2.80 36.51 2.25
CA VAL A 488 1.62 36.21 1.42
C VAL A 488 1.86 36.72 0.01
N ASP A 489 1.76 35.84 -0.97
CA ASP A 489 1.73 36.20 -2.38
C ASP A 489 0.41 36.92 -2.71
N ARG A 490 0.53 38.22 -2.97
CA ARG A 490 -0.59 39.11 -3.36
C ARG A 490 -0.66 39.34 -4.87
N SER A 491 0.16 38.67 -5.68
CA SER A 491 0.15 38.82 -7.14
C SER A 491 -1.15 38.33 -7.77
N MET A 492 -1.86 37.41 -7.10
CA MET A 492 -3.14 36.88 -7.52
C MET A 492 -4.00 36.43 -6.34
N HIS A 493 -5.31 36.32 -6.58
CA HIS A 493 -6.26 35.76 -5.62
C HIS A 493 -6.12 34.22 -5.54
N ALA A 494 -6.38 33.63 -4.38
CA ALA A 494 -6.35 32.18 -4.13
C ALA A 494 -7.09 31.35 -5.20
N SER A 495 -8.28 31.79 -5.62
CA SER A 495 -9.04 31.13 -6.68
C SER A 495 -8.32 31.11 -8.04
N VAL A 496 -7.51 32.13 -8.33
CA VAL A 496 -6.67 32.20 -9.54
C VAL A 496 -5.45 31.31 -9.35
N ALA A 497 -4.82 31.33 -8.18
CA ALA A 497 -3.70 30.44 -7.85
C ALA A 497 -4.09 28.95 -7.97
N LEU A 498 -5.28 28.57 -7.48
CA LEU A 498 -5.85 27.22 -7.68
C LEU A 498 -5.92 26.85 -9.16
N VAL A 499 -6.42 27.74 -10.01
CA VAL A 499 -6.50 27.51 -11.46
C VAL A 499 -5.11 27.38 -12.09
N GLU A 500 -4.18 28.26 -11.77
CA GLU A 500 -2.84 28.27 -12.38
C GLU A 500 -1.96 27.11 -11.92
N LEU A 501 -1.98 26.77 -10.62
CA LEU A 501 -1.25 25.62 -10.07
C LEU A 501 -1.79 24.30 -10.62
N THR A 502 -3.11 24.15 -10.72
CA THR A 502 -3.72 22.93 -11.29
C THR A 502 -3.51 22.81 -12.79
N LYS A 503 -3.41 23.93 -13.54
CA LYS A 503 -3.00 23.90 -14.95
C LYS A 503 -1.53 23.49 -15.10
N LYS A 504 -0.64 24.03 -14.27
CA LYS A 504 0.80 23.75 -14.32
C LYS A 504 1.12 22.28 -14.03
N HIS A 505 0.31 21.63 -13.20
CA HIS A 505 0.50 20.26 -12.74
C HIS A 505 -0.71 19.36 -13.06
N GLU A 506 -1.33 19.55 -14.23
CA GLU A 506 -2.58 18.92 -14.66
C GLU A 506 -2.61 17.39 -14.41
N GLY A 507 -3.69 16.90 -13.79
CA GLY A 507 -3.90 15.48 -13.48
C GLY A 507 -3.10 14.94 -12.29
N ASN A 508 -2.20 15.74 -11.70
CA ASN A 508 -1.34 15.34 -10.58
C ASN A 508 -1.46 16.26 -9.35
N VAL A 509 -2.50 17.10 -9.29
CA VAL A 509 -2.79 17.95 -8.12
C VAL A 509 -3.99 17.41 -7.35
N SER A 510 -3.83 17.15 -6.07
CA SER A 510 -4.94 17.02 -5.13
C SER A 510 -5.10 18.28 -4.30
N VAL A 511 -6.35 18.64 -3.99
CA VAL A 511 -6.69 19.84 -3.25
C VAL A 511 -7.39 19.43 -1.95
N ILE A 512 -6.84 19.85 -0.82
CA ILE A 512 -7.39 19.60 0.50
C ILE A 512 -8.18 20.85 0.92
N LEU A 513 -9.46 20.71 1.21
CA LEU A 513 -10.36 21.79 1.62
C LEU A 513 -10.66 21.60 3.10
N LEU A 514 -10.06 22.46 3.93
CA LEU A 514 -10.19 22.47 5.38
C LEU A 514 -11.15 23.57 5.87
N GLY A 515 -11.37 24.59 5.04
CA GLY A 515 -12.34 25.66 5.30
C GLY A 515 -13.52 25.70 4.32
N PRO A 516 -14.31 26.79 4.33
CA PRO A 516 -15.40 27.03 3.39
C PRO A 516 -14.96 26.96 1.93
N THR A 517 -15.73 26.29 1.09
CA THR A 517 -15.34 25.93 -0.30
C THR A 517 -15.41 27.09 -1.32
N THR A 518 -15.47 28.34 -0.85
CA THR A 518 -15.66 29.56 -1.65
C THR A 518 -14.57 29.76 -2.69
N ASN A 519 -13.30 29.62 -2.32
CA ASN A 519 -12.17 29.78 -3.25
C ASN A 519 -12.24 28.78 -4.41
N VAL A 520 -12.61 27.54 -4.11
CA VAL A 520 -12.77 26.46 -5.09
C VAL A 520 -13.97 26.68 -5.99
N ALA A 521 -15.11 27.12 -5.45
CA ALA A 521 -16.28 27.46 -6.25
C ALA A 521 -16.00 28.64 -7.19
N MET A 522 -15.24 29.64 -6.74
CA MET A 522 -14.74 30.73 -7.58
C MET A 522 -13.79 30.21 -8.67
N ALA A 523 -12.84 29.33 -8.33
CA ALA A 523 -11.91 28.72 -9.30
C ALA A 523 -12.66 27.93 -10.39
N ALA A 524 -13.64 27.12 -10.00
CA ALA A 524 -14.51 26.38 -10.92
C ALA A 524 -15.39 27.28 -11.80
N SER A 525 -15.70 28.48 -11.32
CA SER A 525 -16.45 29.50 -12.08
C SER A 525 -15.54 30.27 -13.05
N LEU A 526 -14.27 30.47 -12.69
CA LEU A 526 -13.25 31.11 -13.55
C LEU A 526 -12.79 30.19 -14.68
N ASP A 527 -12.67 28.88 -14.42
CA ASP A 527 -12.26 27.87 -15.41
C ASP A 527 -13.13 26.62 -15.30
N SER A 528 -13.97 26.39 -16.31
CA SER A 528 -14.90 25.25 -16.34
C SER A 528 -14.24 23.87 -16.36
N ASN A 529 -12.95 23.80 -16.70
CA ASN A 529 -12.18 22.55 -16.69
C ASN A 529 -11.40 22.34 -15.39
N PHE A 530 -11.39 23.32 -14.48
CA PHE A 530 -10.64 23.24 -13.22
C PHE A 530 -10.89 21.94 -12.44
N THR A 531 -12.14 21.59 -12.19
CA THR A 531 -12.47 20.38 -11.39
C THR A 531 -12.07 19.08 -12.08
N ARG A 532 -11.97 19.06 -13.41
CA ARG A 532 -11.52 17.89 -14.19
C ARG A 532 -10.01 17.70 -14.17
N ARG A 533 -9.25 18.78 -13.90
CA ARG A 533 -7.77 18.73 -13.80
C ARG A 533 -7.29 18.32 -12.42
N VAL A 534 -8.10 18.55 -11.40
CA VAL A 534 -7.82 18.10 -10.03
C VAL A 534 -7.95 16.59 -9.98
N LYS A 535 -6.89 15.93 -9.49
CA LYS A 535 -6.83 14.48 -9.30
C LYS A 535 -7.82 14.04 -8.23
N ARG A 536 -7.85 14.77 -7.09
CA ARG A 536 -8.79 14.52 -6.00
C ARG A 536 -8.96 15.74 -5.10
N PHE A 537 -10.19 15.96 -4.66
CA PHE A 537 -10.55 16.83 -3.56
C PHE A 537 -10.69 16.00 -2.29
N TYR A 538 -10.06 16.45 -1.21
CA TYR A 538 -10.28 15.95 0.14
C TYR A 538 -10.97 17.06 0.93
N VAL A 539 -12.25 16.87 1.23
CA VAL A 539 -13.10 17.93 1.78
C VAL A 539 -13.45 17.60 3.22
N MET A 540 -12.98 18.40 4.17
CA MET A 540 -13.54 18.40 5.52
C MET A 540 -14.85 19.16 5.48
N GLY A 541 -15.93 18.50 5.90
CA GLY A 541 -17.19 19.18 6.15
C GLY A 541 -18.40 18.31 5.87
N SER A 542 -19.58 18.92 6.01
CA SER A 542 -20.89 18.28 5.94
C SER A 542 -21.23 17.39 7.15
N SER A 543 -22.53 17.18 7.36
CA SER A 543 -23.12 16.19 8.26
C SER A 543 -23.96 15.24 7.43
N VAL A 544 -23.67 13.94 7.49
CA VAL A 544 -24.34 12.92 6.65
C VAL A 544 -25.34 12.07 7.43
N ALA A 545 -25.22 12.03 8.76
CA ALA A 545 -26.08 11.28 9.65
C ALA A 545 -27.01 12.17 10.49
N GLY A 546 -27.07 13.48 10.21
CA GLY A 546 -27.93 14.41 10.93
C GLY A 546 -27.32 14.99 12.21
N VAL A 547 -26.09 14.63 12.56
CA VAL A 547 -25.40 15.16 13.74
C VAL A 547 -24.59 16.36 13.29
N GLY A 548 -25.20 17.55 13.33
CA GLY A 548 -24.56 18.80 12.93
C GLY A 548 -23.87 19.53 14.09
N LEU A 549 -22.91 20.40 13.75
CA LEU A 549 -22.20 21.27 14.69
C LEU A 549 -22.80 22.70 14.72
N TYR A 550 -23.15 23.24 13.55
CA TYR A 550 -23.69 24.60 13.40
C TYR A 550 -25.19 24.65 13.70
N SER A 551 -25.94 23.72 13.11
CA SER A 551 -27.35 23.48 13.40
C SER A 551 -27.66 22.00 13.16
N PRO A 552 -28.86 21.48 13.51
CA PRO A 552 -29.19 20.09 13.21
C PRO A 552 -28.93 19.75 11.73
N ASN A 553 -28.17 18.69 11.46
CA ASN A 553 -27.73 18.26 10.12
C ASN A 553 -26.87 19.26 9.33
N VAL A 554 -26.27 20.26 9.97
CA VAL A 554 -25.42 21.26 9.30
C VAL A 554 -24.08 21.38 10.02
N GLU A 555 -23.02 21.18 9.26
CA GLU A 555 -21.62 21.33 9.68
C GLU A 555 -21.13 22.75 9.35
N PHE A 556 -20.15 23.27 10.09
CA PHE A 556 -19.67 24.65 10.07
C PHE A 556 -19.18 25.13 8.70
N ASN A 557 -18.23 24.43 8.08
CA ASN A 557 -17.69 24.80 6.76
C ASN A 557 -18.76 24.79 5.70
N PHE A 558 -19.66 23.81 5.75
CA PHE A 558 -20.77 23.73 4.80
C PHE A 558 -21.87 24.78 5.08
N ALA A 559 -22.06 25.20 6.33
CA ALA A 559 -22.94 26.31 6.69
C ALA A 559 -22.42 27.65 6.17
N ALA A 560 -21.10 27.81 6.15
CA ALA A 560 -20.44 29.07 5.85
C ALA A 560 -20.65 29.53 4.39
N ASP A 561 -20.71 28.60 3.43
CA ASP A 561 -21.02 28.91 2.02
C ASP A 561 -21.79 27.77 1.30
N PRO A 562 -23.11 27.64 1.54
CA PRO A 562 -23.94 26.60 0.93
C PRO A 562 -23.97 26.68 -0.61
N GLU A 563 -23.86 27.87 -1.18
CA GLU A 563 -23.78 28.08 -2.62
C GLU A 563 -22.48 27.54 -3.22
N ALA A 564 -21.35 27.78 -2.56
CA ALA A 564 -20.07 27.21 -2.97
C ALA A 564 -20.10 25.68 -2.94
N ASN A 565 -20.70 25.08 -1.90
CA ASN A 565 -20.86 23.62 -1.81
C ASN A 565 -21.70 23.06 -2.96
N PHE A 566 -22.76 23.77 -3.34
CA PHE A 566 -23.58 23.40 -4.50
C PHE A 566 -22.80 23.45 -5.81
N ILE A 567 -21.93 24.45 -6.00
CA ILE A 567 -21.07 24.54 -7.18
C ILE A 567 -20.06 23.38 -7.18
N LEU A 568 -19.37 23.12 -6.07
CA LEU A 568 -18.38 22.06 -5.95
C LEU A 568 -19.00 20.68 -6.25
N LEU A 569 -20.04 20.29 -5.51
CA LEU A 569 -20.64 18.96 -5.59
C LEU A 569 -21.31 18.66 -6.94
N ASN A 570 -21.76 19.68 -7.68
CA ASN A 570 -22.29 19.52 -9.03
C ASN A 570 -21.21 19.44 -10.12
N LYS A 571 -19.97 19.80 -9.80
CA LYS A 571 -18.85 19.84 -10.74
C LYS A 571 -17.83 18.71 -10.54
N THR A 572 -18.03 17.85 -9.54
CA THR A 572 -17.16 16.71 -9.22
C THR A 572 -17.84 15.37 -9.46
N THR A 573 -17.05 14.31 -9.62
CA THR A 573 -17.52 12.92 -9.59
C THR A 573 -16.93 12.17 -8.39
N SER A 574 -17.43 10.97 -8.06
CA SER A 574 -16.98 10.24 -6.85
C SER A 574 -15.54 9.76 -6.91
N SER A 575 -14.92 9.67 -8.09
CA SER A 575 -13.47 9.42 -8.20
C SER A 575 -12.65 10.63 -7.77
N ASP A 576 -13.26 11.81 -7.83
CA ASP A 576 -12.59 13.11 -7.73
C ASP A 576 -12.81 13.75 -6.36
N LEU A 577 -13.74 13.26 -5.52
CA LEU A 577 -14.07 13.88 -4.24
C LEU A 577 -14.21 12.87 -3.11
N THR A 578 -13.40 13.03 -2.07
CA THR A 578 -13.52 12.39 -0.77
C THR A 578 -14.09 13.40 0.23
N LEU A 579 -15.24 13.08 0.82
CA LEU A 579 -15.89 13.89 1.85
C LEU A 579 -15.62 13.28 3.22
N PHE A 580 -15.04 14.06 4.12
CA PHE A 580 -14.85 13.72 5.53
C PHE A 580 -15.88 14.48 6.38
N PRO A 581 -17.02 13.84 6.73
CA PRO A 581 -18.08 14.47 7.49
C PRO A 581 -17.75 14.55 8.98
N TRP A 582 -18.39 15.51 9.66
CA TRP A 582 -18.24 15.75 11.10
C TRP A 582 -18.38 14.47 11.94
N GLU A 583 -19.34 13.61 11.60
CA GLU A 583 -19.60 12.38 12.36
C GLU A 583 -18.46 11.37 12.28
N ALA A 584 -17.70 11.35 11.18
CA ALA A 584 -16.52 10.49 11.07
C ALA A 584 -15.44 10.90 12.08
N GLY A 585 -15.30 12.20 12.34
CA GLY A 585 -14.39 12.73 13.36
C GLY A 585 -14.82 12.37 14.78
N LEU A 586 -16.12 12.47 15.09
CA LEU A 586 -16.66 12.05 16.39
C LEU A 586 -16.42 10.55 16.66
N ASN A 587 -16.47 9.71 15.62
CA ASN A 587 -16.24 8.28 15.73
C ASN A 587 -14.79 7.91 16.11
N ALA A 588 -13.82 8.81 15.95
CA ALA A 588 -12.43 8.58 16.34
C ALA A 588 -12.25 8.44 17.87
N LYS A 589 -13.16 9.03 18.67
CA LYS A 589 -13.19 8.94 20.14
C LYS A 589 -11.86 9.28 20.86
N ILE A 590 -11.04 10.13 20.26
CA ILE A 590 -9.82 10.64 20.90
C ILE A 590 -10.23 11.62 22.01
N THR A 591 -9.66 11.50 23.20
CA THR A 591 -10.01 12.35 24.34
C THR A 591 -9.11 13.59 24.43
N LYS A 592 -9.64 14.69 24.96
CA LYS A 592 -8.85 15.87 25.35
C LYS A 592 -7.79 15.51 26.39
N ASP A 593 -8.12 14.60 27.30
CA ASP A 593 -7.16 14.06 28.26
C ASP A 593 -5.94 13.46 27.55
N TRP A 594 -6.14 12.63 26.52
CA TRP A 594 -5.02 12.11 25.73
C TRP A 594 -4.24 13.23 25.03
N ARG A 595 -4.92 14.19 24.39
CA ARG A 595 -4.26 15.32 23.70
C ARG A 595 -3.40 16.13 24.67
N ILE A 596 -3.87 16.38 25.89
CA ILE A 596 -3.18 17.20 26.90
C ILE A 596 -2.08 16.39 27.62
N ASN A 597 -2.43 15.20 28.12
CA ASN A 597 -1.61 14.44 29.06
C ASN A 597 -0.70 13.40 28.41
N VAL A 598 -0.88 13.10 27.12
CA VAL A 598 -0.01 12.21 26.35
C VAL A 598 0.69 13.00 25.25
N LEU A 599 -0.03 13.47 24.24
CA LEU A 599 0.58 14.19 23.11
C LEU A 599 1.19 15.53 23.55
N GLY A 600 0.49 16.28 24.40
CA GLY A 600 0.90 17.61 24.85
C GLY A 600 2.14 17.64 25.76
N LYS A 601 2.59 16.48 26.26
CA LYS A 601 3.79 16.37 27.11
C LYS A 601 5.09 16.19 26.34
N TYR A 602 5.02 15.91 25.03
CA TYR A 602 6.23 15.79 24.22
C TYR A 602 6.91 17.14 24.06
N ASP A 603 8.23 17.17 24.26
CA ASP A 603 9.02 18.38 24.12
C ASP A 603 9.48 18.57 22.66
N SER A 604 8.57 19.01 21.79
CA SER A 604 8.89 19.37 20.41
C SER A 604 8.46 20.81 20.09
N PRO A 605 9.17 21.53 19.19
CA PRO A 605 8.75 22.86 18.75
C PRO A 605 7.31 22.91 18.23
N ILE A 606 6.86 21.83 17.56
CA ILE A 606 5.50 21.68 17.04
C ILE A 606 4.50 21.51 18.19
N ILE A 607 4.77 20.61 19.14
CA ILE A 607 3.84 20.38 20.25
C ILE A 607 3.73 21.60 21.16
N ARG A 608 4.83 22.33 21.41
CA ARG A 608 4.79 23.60 22.16
C ARG A 608 3.92 24.64 21.46
N PHE A 609 4.06 24.76 20.14
CA PHE A 609 3.23 25.64 19.34
C PHE A 609 1.75 25.23 19.38
N LEU A 610 1.44 23.95 19.14
CA LEU A 610 0.07 23.43 19.19
C LEU A 610 -0.57 23.61 20.59
N ASN A 611 0.18 23.35 21.66
CA ASN A 611 -0.29 23.59 23.03
C ASN A 611 -0.65 25.07 23.29
N ALA A 612 0.08 26.00 22.68
CA ALA A 612 -0.20 27.43 22.81
C ALA A 612 -1.47 27.80 22.04
N ILE A 613 -1.58 27.41 20.77
CA ILE A 613 -2.70 27.84 19.92
C ILE A 613 -4.03 27.12 20.23
N GLU A 614 -3.97 25.92 20.80
CA GLU A 614 -5.16 25.15 21.20
C GLU A 614 -5.67 25.54 22.61
N GLN A 615 -5.09 26.55 23.26
CA GLN A 615 -5.41 26.90 24.65
C GLN A 615 -6.87 27.35 24.89
N VAL A 616 -7.55 27.83 23.85
CA VAL A 616 -8.97 28.20 23.88
C VAL A 616 -9.84 27.00 23.53
N SER A 617 -9.57 26.33 22.40
CA SER A 617 -10.37 25.20 21.91
C SER A 617 -10.35 24.00 22.87
N LEU A 618 -9.24 23.74 23.57
CA LEU A 618 -9.19 22.66 24.57
C LEU A 618 -10.03 22.93 25.83
N LYS A 619 -10.42 24.18 26.10
CA LYS A 619 -11.31 24.55 27.22
C LYS A 619 -12.79 24.48 26.86
N SER A 620 -13.12 24.27 25.58
CA SER A 620 -14.51 24.09 25.14
C SER A 620 -15.17 22.89 25.86
N PRO A 621 -16.50 22.87 26.04
CA PRO A 621 -17.20 21.74 26.66
C PRO A 621 -16.99 20.40 25.91
N GLY A 622 -17.13 19.28 26.61
CA GLY A 622 -17.02 17.93 26.05
C GLY A 622 -15.62 17.31 26.18
N ASP A 623 -15.57 15.98 26.23
CA ASP A 623 -14.36 15.21 26.57
C ASP A 623 -13.50 14.82 25.36
N TYR A 624 -14.03 14.97 24.15
CA TYR A 624 -13.38 14.51 22.93
C TYR A 624 -12.54 15.61 22.29
N TYR A 625 -11.36 15.21 21.80
CA TYR A 625 -10.48 16.01 20.98
C TYR A 625 -10.81 15.73 19.51
N THR A 626 -11.25 16.77 18.81
CA THR A 626 -11.78 16.65 17.45
C THR A 626 -11.04 17.62 16.54
N SER A 627 -9.87 17.18 16.04
CA SER A 627 -9.16 17.86 14.96
C SER A 627 -9.57 17.20 13.63
N THR A 628 -10.74 17.58 13.14
CA THR A 628 -11.34 17.01 11.92
C THR A 628 -10.51 17.26 10.67
N ASP A 629 -9.76 18.35 10.64
CA ASP A 629 -8.88 18.69 9.54
C ASP A 629 -7.67 17.77 9.49
N ALA A 630 -7.03 17.54 10.63
CA ALA A 630 -5.95 16.55 10.74
C ALA A 630 -6.47 15.14 10.43
N MET A 631 -7.68 14.80 10.85
CA MET A 631 -8.32 13.53 10.49
C MET A 631 -8.54 13.42 8.97
N THR A 632 -8.97 14.50 8.32
CA THR A 632 -9.16 14.56 6.86
C THR A 632 -7.83 14.31 6.14
N VAL A 633 -6.77 15.01 6.52
CA VAL A 633 -5.42 14.81 5.98
C VAL A 633 -4.90 13.40 6.28
N ALA A 634 -5.19 12.84 7.47
CA ALA A 634 -4.78 11.49 7.83
C ALA A 634 -5.42 10.44 6.92
N THR A 635 -6.67 10.63 6.48
CA THR A 635 -7.30 9.71 5.51
C THR A 635 -6.64 9.73 4.13
N MET A 636 -6.02 10.86 3.76
CA MET A 636 -5.21 10.97 2.55
C MET A 636 -3.85 10.27 2.72
N LEU A 637 -3.15 10.59 3.81
CA LEU A 637 -1.79 10.08 4.07
C LEU A 637 -1.78 8.57 4.34
N TRP A 638 -2.75 8.08 5.11
CA TRP A 638 -2.82 6.70 5.55
C TRP A 638 -4.22 6.13 5.29
N PRO A 639 -4.52 5.70 4.05
CA PRO A 639 -5.84 5.14 3.71
C PRO A 639 -6.28 3.98 4.60
N ASP A 640 -5.33 3.24 5.20
CA ASP A 640 -5.59 2.12 6.12
C ASP A 640 -6.14 2.54 7.50
N ILE A 641 -6.26 3.85 7.75
CA ILE A 641 -6.97 4.42 8.90
C ILE A 641 -8.49 4.41 8.70
N VAL A 642 -8.95 4.32 7.46
CA VAL A 642 -10.37 4.39 7.13
C VAL A 642 -11.03 3.04 7.30
N ASN A 643 -12.01 2.96 8.20
CA ASN A 643 -12.72 1.71 8.48
C ASN A 643 -13.89 1.47 7.53
N THR A 644 -14.60 2.52 7.12
CA THR A 644 -15.82 2.38 6.31
C THR A 644 -16.01 3.60 5.41
N THR A 645 -16.37 3.33 4.16
CA THR A 645 -16.67 4.36 3.14
C THR A 645 -18.00 4.08 2.45
N LEU A 646 -18.58 5.13 1.86
CA LEU A 646 -19.77 5.05 1.02
C LEU A 646 -19.60 5.91 -0.24
N ASP A 647 -19.49 5.26 -1.40
CA ASP A 647 -19.47 5.93 -2.70
C ASP A 647 -20.91 6.15 -3.19
N THR A 648 -21.38 7.40 -3.18
CA THR A 648 -22.76 7.75 -3.52
C THR A 648 -22.93 9.16 -4.11
N ASN A 649 -24.18 9.53 -4.40
CA ASN A 649 -24.59 10.89 -4.74
C ASN A 649 -24.88 11.70 -3.47
N VAL A 650 -24.33 12.92 -3.42
CA VAL A 650 -24.51 13.90 -2.36
C VAL A 650 -24.95 15.21 -3.00
N GLN A 651 -26.04 15.79 -2.51
CA GLN A 651 -26.59 17.04 -3.03
C GLN A 651 -26.54 18.12 -1.96
N ALA A 652 -25.90 19.25 -2.24
CA ALA A 652 -25.91 20.40 -1.34
C ALA A 652 -27.31 21.02 -1.25
N VAL A 653 -27.75 21.33 -0.04
CA VAL A 653 -28.95 22.12 0.21
C VAL A 653 -28.52 23.57 0.46
N PHE A 654 -28.85 24.47 -0.47
CA PHE A 654 -28.48 25.89 -0.37
C PHE A 654 -29.67 26.79 0.01
N ASP A 655 -30.86 26.27 0.27
CA ASP A 655 -32.01 27.08 0.67
C ASP A 655 -32.91 26.32 1.68
N GLY A 656 -33.81 27.05 2.33
CA GLY A 656 -34.78 26.53 3.29
C GLY A 656 -34.17 26.20 4.65
N ALA A 657 -34.94 25.47 5.46
CA ALA A 657 -34.60 25.17 6.86
C ALA A 657 -33.37 24.26 7.02
N ALA A 658 -32.97 23.56 5.95
CA ALA A 658 -31.80 22.68 5.94
C ALA A 658 -30.64 23.29 5.14
N ARG A 659 -30.62 24.61 4.92
CA ARG A 659 -29.52 25.31 4.24
C ARG A 659 -28.17 24.98 4.89
N GLY A 660 -27.18 24.62 4.08
CA GLY A 660 -25.86 24.16 4.50
C GLY A 660 -25.76 22.65 4.73
N SER A 661 -26.88 21.91 4.74
CA SER A 661 -26.85 20.46 4.84
C SER A 661 -26.56 19.80 3.48
N VAL A 662 -26.36 18.48 3.51
CA VAL A 662 -26.37 17.66 2.30
C VAL A 662 -27.44 16.58 2.35
N LEU A 663 -27.99 16.23 1.20
CA LEU A 663 -28.83 15.06 1.02
C LEU A 663 -27.98 13.91 0.47
N VAL A 664 -27.96 12.80 1.21
CA VAL A 664 -27.20 11.61 0.83
C VAL A 664 -28.14 10.56 0.23
N ASP A 665 -27.82 10.09 -0.97
CA ASP A 665 -28.56 8.99 -1.58
C ASP A 665 -28.10 7.64 -1.00
N TYR A 666 -28.83 7.11 -0.02
CA TYR A 666 -28.55 5.78 0.54
C TYR A 666 -29.11 4.63 -0.29
N TYR A 667 -29.80 4.91 -1.41
CA TYR A 667 -30.43 3.86 -2.22
C TYR A 667 -29.40 3.10 -3.07
N ARG A 668 -29.00 1.91 -2.60
CA ARG A 668 -27.89 1.11 -3.19
C ARG A 668 -28.24 0.28 -4.43
N ASN A 669 -29.51 0.19 -4.82
CA ASN A 669 -29.99 -0.79 -5.82
C ASN A 669 -29.97 -0.27 -7.27
N ASP A 670 -29.61 0.99 -7.50
CA ASP A 670 -29.58 1.57 -8.83
C ASP A 670 -28.14 1.86 -9.28
N LYS A 671 -27.62 1.02 -10.19
CA LYS A 671 -26.28 1.19 -10.77
C LYS A 671 -26.20 2.35 -11.77
N GLN A 672 -27.31 2.97 -12.14
CA GLN A 672 -27.36 4.04 -13.14
C GLN A 672 -27.24 5.44 -12.51
N ARG A 673 -27.38 5.59 -11.18
CA ARG A 673 -27.29 6.90 -10.54
C ARG A 673 -25.85 7.42 -10.49
N PRO A 674 -25.62 8.70 -10.83
CA PRO A 674 -24.29 9.29 -10.82
C PRO A 674 -23.77 9.43 -9.39
N LYS A 675 -22.57 8.93 -9.13
CA LYS A 675 -21.88 9.09 -7.84
C LYS A 675 -20.94 10.27 -7.93
N ASN A 676 -21.02 11.19 -6.97
CA ASN A 676 -20.21 12.42 -6.95
C ASN A 676 -19.33 12.57 -5.70
N ALA A 677 -19.46 11.69 -4.70
CA ALA A 677 -18.62 11.72 -3.51
C ALA A 677 -18.34 10.31 -2.96
N ARG A 678 -17.13 10.13 -2.41
CA ARG A 678 -16.77 9.08 -1.47
C ARG A 678 -16.87 9.63 -0.05
N ILE A 679 -17.84 9.16 0.72
CA ILE A 679 -18.04 9.59 2.10
C ILE A 679 -17.24 8.70 3.04
N ILE A 680 -16.39 9.28 3.88
CA ILE A 680 -15.76 8.57 5.01
C ILE A 680 -16.79 8.45 6.13
N GLN A 681 -17.09 7.23 6.60
CA GLN A 681 -18.09 7.03 7.66
C GLN A 681 -17.44 6.87 9.05
N SER A 682 -16.24 6.29 9.09
CA SER A 682 -15.50 6.06 10.34
C SER A 682 -14.01 5.85 10.07
N ILE A 683 -13.21 6.22 11.07
CA ILE A 683 -11.74 6.03 11.09
C ILE A 683 -11.30 5.32 12.37
N ASP A 684 -10.09 4.76 12.35
CA ASP A 684 -9.43 4.15 13.48
C ASP A 684 -8.71 5.21 14.34
N GLY A 685 -9.27 5.51 15.50
CA GLY A 685 -8.72 6.50 16.42
C GLY A 685 -7.40 6.09 17.09
N GLU A 686 -7.13 4.79 17.25
CA GLU A 686 -5.86 4.35 17.84
C GLU A 686 -4.70 4.57 16.85
N LYS A 687 -4.89 4.14 15.60
CA LYS A 687 -3.92 4.41 14.53
C LYS A 687 -3.70 5.90 14.33
N LEU A 688 -4.75 6.73 14.47
CA LEU A 688 -4.61 8.18 14.38
C LEU A 688 -3.74 8.73 15.51
N LYS A 689 -3.94 8.28 16.75
CA LYS A 689 -3.12 8.69 17.89
C LYS A 689 -1.64 8.33 17.69
N GLU A 690 -1.37 7.11 17.20
CA GLU A 690 -0.02 6.66 16.88
C GLU A 690 0.62 7.54 15.79
N ALA A 691 -0.12 7.84 14.72
CA ALA A 691 0.34 8.72 13.66
C ALA A 691 0.63 10.14 14.17
N LEU A 692 -0.29 10.75 14.93
CA LEU A 692 -0.10 12.09 15.48
C LEU A 692 1.13 12.16 16.40
N VAL A 693 1.32 11.16 17.27
CA VAL A 693 2.54 11.07 18.09
C VAL A 693 3.77 10.95 17.20
N PHE A 694 3.78 10.03 16.24
CA PHE A 694 4.93 9.81 15.38
C PHE A 694 5.31 11.09 14.59
N TYR A 695 4.38 11.66 13.82
CA TYR A 695 4.71 12.76 12.90
C TYR A 695 4.92 14.11 13.60
N LEU A 696 4.20 14.42 14.69
CA LEU A 696 4.30 15.73 15.34
C LEU A 696 5.41 15.82 16.40
N THR A 697 5.92 14.66 16.86
CA THR A 697 6.97 14.61 17.90
C THR A 697 8.34 14.22 17.35
N TRP A 698 8.41 13.71 16.11
CA TRP A 698 9.67 13.29 15.51
C TRP A 698 10.68 14.42 15.41
N GLN A 699 11.91 14.14 15.87
CA GLN A 699 13.07 15.02 15.75
C GLN A 699 14.15 14.31 14.92
N GLU A 700 14.64 14.97 13.86
CA GLU A 700 15.70 14.45 12.98
C GLU A 700 16.98 14.02 13.74
N HIS A 701 17.20 14.56 14.95
CA HIS A 701 18.38 14.29 15.78
C HIS A 701 18.34 13.00 16.62
N GLN A 702 17.23 12.26 16.67
CA GLN A 702 17.19 10.98 17.41
C GLN A 702 17.92 9.80 16.74
N VAL A 703 18.56 10.01 15.58
CA VAL A 703 19.35 8.98 14.87
C VAL A 703 20.82 8.91 15.35
N GLN A 704 21.27 9.75 16.28
CA GLN A 704 22.65 9.69 16.79
C GLN A 704 22.87 8.81 18.03
N ILE A 705 21.83 8.20 18.59
CA ILE A 705 21.98 7.30 19.75
C ILE A 705 21.29 5.99 19.42
N ILE A 706 22.01 5.14 18.69
CA ILE A 706 22.13 3.68 18.78
C ILE A 706 23.03 3.34 17.58
N TYR A 707 24.34 3.39 17.82
CA TYR A 707 25.37 2.77 16.99
C TYR A 707 25.80 1.47 17.67
#